data_AF-A0A955SQ54-F1
#
_entry.id   AF-A0A955SQ54-F1
#
_cell.length_a   1.000
_cell.length_b   1.000
_cell.length_c   1.000
_cell.angle_alpha   90.00
_cell.angle_beta   90.00
_cell.angle_gamma   90.00
#
_symmetry.space_group_name_H-M   'P 1'
#
loop_
_entity.id
_entity.type
_entity.pdbx_description
1 polymer ?
#
loop_
_entity_poly.entity_id
_entity_poly.type
_entity_poly.pdbx_seq_one_letter_code
_entity_poly.pdbx_strand_id
1 'polypeptide(L)'
;MALSFFYDCLQRREASILPLLLLLSIIMGEAHSKSLPQALSAVPKEDFTIGVGECANDSLEPSDETLNDDTYFDRYRLDWPGGDLTVTLDSPVFDEYLIILIDEEQTDVDDSATEPESITLTNVRPGAVFLFANSYDIETGSYQICVEGANAGGQIKGDLNGDGIVNPKDLLALVEDQRKPNPSIDLTDDGNIDGMEPIRLSQDWYRESEIDIAGRSMEIVGTLKDVTVQQRLENENFPLLMRSAIREYYPEVDELISFGSPALDSILQQFQVPPEYLDDIPLLILAYALEEIGDQSAAPVLADWLEANMFAELDWSRDFVTHTLKVLTGQTDLNIETFQYDIEQKFDTIAQARVGIGSIAKAGTQEGEDCERRLLITGINSDGQQETVAVSYSVRGRDIDEIISAATDPAKKQKLEQIKQGWESGDEDVYGNSDYVPIAGAQVSRRSNCAGLVIEKIFQSLAARNGIPLTIPPGQSDATSLRSLALRFGSMVPIGEIDEFTVVSHDHDEGQSSHVEAPIQSTDSSAVIWSKDNYGKIRAHTVDKNAAASGQFTPAINQYNTRGWWPGSNVTTRFYRFDPNRIVDIKLDSSRCPCNPSAPDAIPVQITQPSNSETEERVISMSGTVGDNSVTSAVVSVNGVPQSIAVSGGMFSTKVVLSSGDNTIGVTVESPDGRRGCTEKTIRSNTLKTTISVTLTWNLNF
;
A
#
# COMPACT_ATOMS: atom_id res chain seq x y z
N MET A 1 36.81 22.25 -40.21
CA MET A 1 36.79 23.72 -40.14
C MET A 1 35.32 24.11 -40.25
N ALA A 2 34.78 24.76 -39.21
CA ALA A 2 33.34 24.93 -38.90
C ALA A 2 32.61 23.68 -38.34
N LEU A 3 32.83 23.40 -37.05
CA LEU A 3 31.85 22.99 -36.01
C LEU A 3 32.66 22.53 -34.77
N SER A 4 33.14 23.50 -33.98
CA SER A 4 33.83 23.30 -32.69
C SER A 4 33.98 24.65 -31.98
N PHE A 5 32.88 25.37 -31.74
CA PHE A 5 32.98 26.74 -31.19
C PHE A 5 31.84 27.15 -30.24
N PHE A 6 31.14 26.21 -29.60
CA PHE A 6 30.07 26.56 -28.66
C PHE A 6 30.11 25.87 -27.30
N TYR A 7 31.24 25.26 -26.91
CA TYR A 7 31.38 24.63 -25.59
C TYR A 7 32.50 25.21 -24.70
N ASP A 8 33.07 26.36 -25.07
CA ASP A 8 34.28 26.90 -24.42
C ASP A 8 34.15 28.35 -23.94
N CYS A 9 32.94 28.78 -23.50
CA CYS A 9 32.72 30.14 -23.00
C CYS A 9 31.97 30.26 -21.66
N LEU A 10 31.82 29.17 -20.90
CA LEU A 10 31.17 29.20 -19.57
C LEU A 10 31.97 28.49 -18.47
N GLN A 11 33.29 28.40 -18.62
CA GLN A 11 34.21 28.14 -17.51
C GLN A 11 35.41 29.10 -17.58
N ARG A 12 35.25 30.28 -16.96
CA ARG A 12 36.30 31.06 -16.26
C ARG A 12 35.85 32.52 -16.11
N ARG A 13 35.27 32.83 -14.96
CA ARG A 13 35.57 34.05 -14.19
C ARG A 13 34.94 33.94 -12.81
N GLU A 14 35.77 33.62 -11.83
CA GLU A 14 35.51 33.97 -10.44
C GLU A 14 35.52 35.49 -10.26
N ALA A 15 34.82 35.90 -9.20
CA ALA A 15 34.95 37.13 -8.42
C ALA A 15 33.81 38.15 -8.56
N SER A 16 33.06 38.26 -7.45
CA SER A 16 32.35 39.45 -6.96
C SER A 16 30.90 39.66 -7.37
N ILE A 17 29.97 38.79 -6.91
CA ILE A 17 28.58 39.18 -6.60
C ILE A 17 28.11 38.39 -5.36
N LEU A 18 28.57 38.81 -4.17
CA LEU A 18 28.18 38.21 -2.89
C LEU A 18 27.70 39.27 -1.87
N PRO A 19 26.86 40.25 -2.28
CA PRO A 19 25.84 40.73 -1.33
C PRO A 19 24.45 41.01 -1.95
N LEU A 20 24.16 40.62 -3.19
CA LEU A 20 22.85 40.89 -3.82
C LEU A 20 21.88 39.69 -3.86
N LEU A 21 22.39 38.48 -3.63
CA LEU A 21 21.58 37.24 -3.61
C LEU A 21 20.97 36.92 -2.23
N LEU A 22 21.36 37.67 -1.18
CA LEU A 22 20.75 37.57 0.16
C LEU A 22 19.56 38.53 0.35
N LEU A 23 19.28 39.41 -0.63
CA LEU A 23 18.16 40.35 -0.58
C LEU A 23 16.97 39.91 -1.47
N LEU A 24 17.18 38.97 -2.40
CA LEU A 24 16.09 38.41 -3.23
C LEU A 24 15.35 37.25 -2.56
N SER A 25 15.96 36.62 -1.55
CA SER A 25 15.34 35.55 -0.74
C SER A 25 14.38 36.08 0.33
N ILE A 26 14.26 37.41 0.48
CA ILE A 26 13.37 38.08 1.44
C ILE A 26 12.13 38.69 0.73
N ILE A 27 12.03 38.62 -0.60
CA ILE A 27 10.97 39.29 -1.39
C ILE A 27 10.19 38.32 -2.30
N MET A 28 10.43 37.01 -2.26
CA MET A 28 9.57 36.03 -2.94
C MET A 28 8.58 35.41 -1.94
N GLY A 29 7.36 35.94 -2.04
CA GLY A 29 6.07 35.54 -1.46
C GLY A 29 6.02 34.30 -0.58
N GLU A 30 5.72 34.54 0.70
CA GLU A 30 4.87 33.63 1.45
C GLU A 30 3.49 33.59 0.75
N ALA A 31 3.26 32.58 -0.09
CA ALA A 31 1.89 32.15 -0.36
C ALA A 31 1.37 31.58 0.95
N HIS A 32 0.68 32.41 1.74
CA HIS A 32 -0.11 31.94 2.86
C HIS A 32 -1.21 31.05 2.29
N SER A 33 -1.04 29.73 2.31
CA SER A 33 -2.19 28.84 2.18
C SER A 33 -3.06 29.11 3.41
N LYS A 34 -4.17 29.86 3.26
CA LYS A 34 -5.16 30.03 4.32
C LYS A 34 -5.59 28.63 4.77
N SER A 35 -5.48 28.35 6.07
CA SER A 35 -5.93 27.08 6.65
C SER A 35 -7.44 26.93 6.49
N LEU A 36 -7.90 25.68 6.27
CA LEU A 36 -9.31 25.28 6.12
C LEU A 36 -10.31 26.19 6.88
N PRO A 37 -11.22 26.88 6.18
CA PRO A 37 -12.25 27.66 6.84
C PRO A 37 -13.27 26.71 7.50
N GLN A 38 -13.46 26.85 8.81
CA GLN A 38 -14.59 26.29 9.54
C GLN A 38 -15.60 27.42 9.73
N ALA A 39 -16.90 27.13 9.59
CA ALA A 39 -17.93 28.13 9.83
C ALA A 39 -17.95 28.52 11.33
N LEU A 40 -17.85 29.82 11.64
CA LEU A 40 -18.03 30.32 13.00
C LEU A 40 -19.51 30.55 13.30
N SER A 41 -19.93 30.13 14.50
CA SER A 41 -21.32 29.99 14.94
C SER A 41 -22.13 31.31 14.90
N ALA A 42 -22.78 31.57 13.77
CA ALA A 42 -24.00 32.37 13.65
C ALA A 42 -25.23 31.44 13.55
N VAL A 43 -26.44 31.99 13.65
CA VAL A 43 -27.67 31.22 13.38
C VAL A 43 -27.68 30.91 11.88
N PRO A 44 -27.69 29.63 11.46
CA PRO A 44 -27.55 29.30 10.05
C PRO A 44 -28.72 29.90 9.26
N LYS A 45 -28.39 30.66 8.21
CA LYS A 45 -29.33 31.08 7.18
C LYS A 45 -29.73 29.81 6.42
N GLU A 46 -31.00 29.69 6.03
CA GLU A 46 -31.42 28.51 5.23
C GLU A 46 -30.64 28.48 3.91
N ASP A 47 -30.18 27.30 3.51
CA ASP A 47 -29.44 27.11 2.25
C ASP A 47 -30.28 27.57 1.07
N PHE A 48 -29.67 28.37 0.19
CA PHE A 48 -30.25 28.63 -1.12
C PHE A 48 -30.21 27.35 -1.95
N THR A 49 -31.21 27.11 -2.80
CA THR A 49 -31.18 25.97 -3.74
C THR A 49 -30.91 26.52 -5.14
N ILE A 50 -29.99 25.88 -5.87
CA ILE A 50 -29.68 26.19 -7.27
C ILE A 50 -29.72 24.92 -8.11
N GLY A 51 -30.34 24.98 -9.30
CA GLY A 51 -30.41 23.87 -10.25
C GLY A 51 -29.27 23.89 -11.27
N VAL A 52 -29.06 22.74 -11.93
CA VAL A 52 -28.11 22.65 -13.05
C VAL A 52 -28.59 23.51 -14.23
N GLY A 53 -27.72 24.34 -14.77
CA GLY A 53 -28.03 25.30 -15.84
C GLY A 53 -28.69 26.59 -15.35
N GLU A 54 -28.80 26.80 -14.03
CA GLU A 54 -29.36 28.02 -13.44
C GLU A 54 -28.26 29.01 -13.02
N CYS A 55 -28.64 30.29 -13.00
CA CYS A 55 -27.85 31.34 -12.36
C CYS A 55 -28.70 32.03 -11.28
N ALA A 56 -28.12 32.24 -10.10
CA ALA A 56 -28.70 33.05 -9.03
C ALA A 56 -28.02 34.43 -8.98
N ASN A 57 -28.79 35.48 -8.68
CA ASN A 57 -28.28 36.83 -8.45
C ASN A 57 -28.60 37.20 -7.01
N ASP A 58 -27.57 37.48 -6.21
CA ASP A 58 -27.72 37.76 -4.79
C ASP A 58 -26.71 38.83 -4.32
N SER A 59 -26.59 39.06 -3.01
CA SER A 59 -25.62 40.00 -2.44
C SER A 59 -25.06 39.49 -1.13
N LEU A 60 -23.74 39.58 -0.97
CA LEU A 60 -23.10 39.46 0.33
C LEU A 60 -23.47 40.69 1.16
N GLU A 61 -24.02 40.47 2.35
CA GLU A 61 -24.44 41.47 3.32
C GLU A 61 -23.71 41.27 4.66
N PRO A 62 -23.50 42.32 5.47
CA PRO A 62 -22.86 42.18 6.78
C PRO A 62 -23.60 41.28 7.79
N SER A 63 -24.83 40.86 7.46
CA SER A 63 -25.64 39.93 8.26
C SER A 63 -25.47 38.47 7.85
N ASP A 64 -24.72 38.17 6.79
CA ASP A 64 -24.48 36.81 6.34
C ASP A 64 -23.50 36.07 7.25
N GLU A 65 -23.41 34.76 7.04
CA GLU A 65 -22.49 33.91 7.78
C GLU A 65 -21.05 34.27 7.44
N THR A 66 -20.14 34.00 8.40
CA THR A 66 -18.72 34.32 8.23
C THR A 66 -17.86 33.06 8.33
N LEU A 67 -16.82 33.00 7.50
CA LEU A 67 -15.76 32.01 7.62
C LEU A 67 -14.83 32.35 8.81
N ASN A 68 -13.87 31.48 9.10
CA ASN A 68 -12.89 31.67 10.19
C ASN A 68 -12.03 32.94 10.06
N ASP A 69 -11.94 33.51 8.85
CA ASP A 69 -11.22 34.74 8.54
C ASP A 69 -12.13 35.97 8.44
N ASP A 70 -13.35 35.88 8.99
CA ASP A 70 -14.36 36.94 9.08
C ASP A 70 -14.95 37.41 7.73
N THR A 71 -14.67 36.74 6.60
CA THR A 71 -15.29 37.07 5.30
C THR A 71 -16.73 36.55 5.25
N TYR A 72 -17.62 37.28 4.56
CA TYR A 72 -19.05 36.96 4.43
C TYR A 72 -19.30 35.96 3.30
N PHE A 73 -20.13 34.95 3.53
CA PHE A 73 -20.51 34.01 2.49
C PHE A 73 -22.01 33.69 2.48
N ASP A 74 -22.52 33.37 1.29
CA ASP A 74 -23.80 32.67 1.10
C ASP A 74 -23.54 31.22 0.68
N ARG A 75 -24.41 30.31 1.14
CA ARG A 75 -24.32 28.87 0.82
C ARG A 75 -25.46 28.43 -0.09
N TYR A 76 -25.11 27.85 -1.23
CA TYR A 76 -26.02 27.21 -2.17
C TYR A 76 -25.90 25.69 -2.08
N ARG A 77 -27.04 25.00 -2.05
CA ARG A 77 -27.16 23.57 -2.23
C ARG A 77 -27.59 23.26 -3.65
N LEU A 78 -26.85 22.36 -4.28
CA LEU A 78 -27.08 21.80 -5.60
C LEU A 78 -27.24 20.28 -5.46
N ASP A 79 -28.40 19.74 -5.83
CA ASP A 79 -28.57 18.29 -5.96
C ASP A 79 -28.04 17.88 -7.36
N TRP A 80 -26.79 17.41 -7.41
CA TRP A 80 -26.07 17.13 -8.65
C TRP A 80 -26.36 15.72 -9.20
N PRO A 81 -26.67 15.56 -10.49
CA PRO A 81 -26.95 14.26 -11.10
C PRO A 81 -25.71 13.44 -11.49
N GLY A 82 -24.51 14.02 -11.39
CA GLY A 82 -23.25 13.40 -11.79
C GLY A 82 -22.69 13.95 -13.11
N GLY A 83 -21.39 13.76 -13.35
CA GLY A 83 -20.67 14.24 -14.54
C GLY A 83 -19.85 15.51 -14.28
N ASP A 84 -19.44 16.19 -15.35
CA ASP A 84 -18.60 17.41 -15.25
C ASP A 84 -19.43 18.61 -14.78
N LEU A 85 -18.94 19.27 -13.74
CA LEU A 85 -19.54 20.42 -13.07
C LEU A 85 -18.66 21.65 -13.29
N THR A 86 -19.22 22.73 -13.83
CA THR A 86 -18.58 24.04 -13.88
C THR A 86 -19.41 25.02 -13.07
N VAL A 87 -18.78 25.75 -12.16
CA VAL A 87 -19.43 26.78 -11.35
C VAL A 87 -18.68 28.08 -11.55
N THR A 88 -19.40 29.15 -11.82
CA THR A 88 -18.84 30.49 -12.07
C THR A 88 -19.43 31.48 -11.09
N LEU A 89 -18.59 32.32 -10.49
CA LEU A 89 -18.97 33.42 -9.59
C LEU A 89 -18.47 34.73 -10.17
N ASP A 90 -19.37 35.69 -10.37
CA ASP A 90 -19.10 36.99 -11.00
C ASP A 90 -19.63 38.13 -10.11
N SER A 91 -18.75 39.05 -9.71
CA SER A 91 -19.06 40.21 -8.88
C SER A 91 -18.39 41.47 -9.40
N PRO A 92 -19.14 42.54 -9.73
CA PRO A 92 -18.53 43.79 -10.18
C PRO A 92 -18.01 44.67 -9.02
N VAL A 93 -18.05 44.20 -7.78
CA VAL A 93 -17.93 45.04 -6.57
C VAL A 93 -16.98 44.52 -5.49
N PHE A 94 -16.61 43.25 -5.51
CA PHE A 94 -15.64 42.65 -4.59
C PHE A 94 -14.82 41.61 -5.35
N ASP A 95 -13.65 41.28 -4.82
CA ASP A 95 -12.78 40.21 -5.33
C ASP A 95 -13.39 38.84 -4.98
N GLU A 96 -13.78 38.05 -5.99
CA GLU A 96 -14.55 36.82 -5.79
C GLU A 96 -13.71 35.70 -5.15
N TYR A 97 -14.36 34.86 -4.35
CA TYR A 97 -13.75 33.67 -3.78
C TYR A 97 -14.78 32.53 -3.78
N LEU A 98 -14.56 31.51 -4.61
CA LEU A 98 -15.49 30.40 -4.80
C LEU A 98 -14.97 29.13 -4.11
N ILE A 99 -15.83 28.49 -3.30
CA ILE A 99 -15.50 27.21 -2.63
C ILE A 99 -16.57 26.17 -3.00
N ILE A 100 -16.13 24.96 -3.35
CA ILE A 100 -17.02 23.81 -3.62
C ILE A 100 -16.76 22.70 -2.60
N LEU A 101 -17.83 22.24 -1.95
CA LEU A 101 -17.83 21.07 -1.08
C LEU A 101 -18.67 19.94 -1.70
N ILE A 102 -18.11 18.72 -1.70
CA ILE A 102 -18.82 17.48 -2.07
C ILE A 102 -18.82 16.58 -0.84
N ASP A 103 -19.99 16.05 -0.47
CA ASP A 103 -20.15 15.23 0.75
C ASP A 103 -19.63 15.91 2.04
N GLU A 104 -19.77 17.23 2.12
CA GLU A 104 -19.27 18.10 3.21
C GLU A 104 -17.74 18.21 3.32
N GLU A 105 -16.98 17.64 2.38
CA GLU A 105 -15.53 17.84 2.26
C GLU A 105 -15.21 18.90 1.20
N GLN A 106 -14.27 19.79 1.51
CA GLN A 106 -13.82 20.82 0.56
C GLN A 106 -13.03 20.17 -0.57
N THR A 107 -13.54 20.26 -1.78
CA THR A 107 -12.94 19.63 -2.96
C THR A 107 -12.01 20.61 -3.69
N ASP A 108 -12.40 21.87 -3.80
CA ASP A 108 -11.64 22.86 -4.57
C ASP A 108 -11.90 24.31 -4.12
N VAL A 109 -10.97 25.20 -4.45
CA VAL A 109 -10.99 26.65 -4.18
C VAL A 109 -10.33 27.37 -5.35
N ASP A 110 -10.97 28.44 -5.83
CA ASP A 110 -10.41 29.31 -6.86
C ASP A 110 -10.34 30.77 -6.38
N ASP A 111 -9.15 31.35 -6.53
CA ASP A 111 -8.78 32.75 -6.24
C ASP A 111 -7.90 33.32 -7.37
N SER A 112 -8.09 32.82 -8.59
CA SER A 112 -7.13 32.93 -9.70
C SER A 112 -6.94 34.35 -10.27
N ALA A 113 -7.58 35.38 -9.70
CA ALA A 113 -7.53 36.77 -10.13
C ALA A 113 -7.99 36.96 -11.59
N THR A 114 -8.75 35.99 -12.11
CA THR A 114 -9.39 36.06 -13.42
C THR A 114 -10.90 36.18 -13.22
N GLU A 115 -11.42 37.39 -13.36
CA GLU A 115 -12.86 37.65 -13.31
C GLU A 115 -13.55 37.14 -14.59
N PRO A 116 -14.61 36.30 -14.51
CA PRO A 116 -15.20 35.73 -13.29
C PRO A 116 -14.47 34.46 -12.80
N GLU A 117 -14.42 34.24 -11.48
CA GLU A 117 -13.84 33.03 -10.88
C GLU A 117 -14.63 31.78 -11.31
N SER A 118 -13.93 30.69 -11.67
CA SER A 118 -14.57 29.54 -12.31
C SER A 118 -13.88 28.22 -11.99
N ILE A 119 -14.56 27.37 -11.22
CA ILE A 119 -14.10 26.00 -10.92
C ILE A 119 -14.76 25.02 -11.88
N THR A 120 -13.95 24.15 -12.51
CA THR A 120 -14.43 23.00 -13.30
C THR A 120 -13.94 21.68 -12.71
N LEU A 121 -14.88 20.88 -12.20
CA LEU A 121 -14.64 19.54 -11.69
C LEU A 121 -15.10 18.50 -12.72
N THR A 122 -14.30 17.46 -12.97
CA THR A 122 -14.64 16.38 -13.89
C THR A 122 -15.13 15.15 -13.16
N ASN A 123 -16.08 14.41 -13.76
CA ASN A 123 -16.63 13.17 -13.20
C ASN A 123 -17.14 13.28 -11.74
N VAL A 124 -17.76 14.40 -11.38
CA VAL A 124 -18.38 14.58 -10.07
C VAL A 124 -19.48 13.54 -9.90
N ARG A 125 -19.54 12.88 -8.73
CA ARG A 125 -20.54 11.85 -8.45
C ARG A 125 -21.94 12.47 -8.23
N PRO A 126 -23.03 11.75 -8.51
CA PRO A 126 -24.36 12.21 -8.12
C PRO A 126 -24.44 12.40 -6.60
N GLY A 127 -24.94 13.53 -6.12
CA GLY A 127 -24.94 13.84 -4.69
C GLY A 127 -25.24 15.31 -4.39
N ALA A 128 -25.23 15.66 -3.10
CA ALA A 128 -25.36 17.06 -2.69
C ALA A 128 -24.00 17.76 -2.83
N VAL A 129 -23.99 18.85 -3.59
CA VAL A 129 -22.86 19.75 -3.74
C VAL A 129 -23.21 21.07 -3.06
N PHE A 130 -22.29 21.61 -2.26
CA PHE A 130 -22.46 22.91 -1.62
C PHE A 130 -21.48 23.92 -2.23
N LEU A 131 -22.02 25.05 -2.67
CA LEU A 131 -21.28 26.14 -3.28
C LEU A 131 -21.28 27.32 -2.31
N PHE A 132 -20.12 27.91 -2.06
CA PHE A 132 -20.00 29.08 -1.21
C PHE A 132 -19.58 30.25 -2.07
N ALA A 133 -20.48 31.23 -2.22
CA ALA A 133 -20.15 32.52 -2.79
C ALA A 133 -19.55 33.38 -1.67
N ASN A 134 -18.27 33.71 -1.76
CA ASN A 134 -17.53 34.47 -0.76
C ASN A 134 -16.72 35.60 -1.44
N SER A 135 -16.17 36.49 -0.63
CA SER A 135 -15.20 37.52 -1.06
C SER A 135 -13.80 37.19 -0.51
N TYR A 136 -12.76 37.60 -1.22
CA TYR A 136 -11.37 37.34 -0.82
C TYR A 136 -11.00 38.05 0.50
N ASP A 137 -11.48 39.27 0.67
CA ASP A 137 -11.39 40.11 1.86
C ASP A 137 -12.79 40.32 2.48
N ILE A 138 -12.88 41.04 3.61
CA ILE A 138 -14.17 41.33 4.26
C ILE A 138 -14.96 42.38 3.47
N GLU A 139 -15.58 41.96 2.36
CA GLU A 139 -16.30 42.81 1.43
C GLU A 139 -17.77 42.39 1.26
N THR A 140 -18.61 43.30 0.78
CA THR A 140 -20.06 43.08 0.61
C THR A 140 -20.51 43.67 -0.70
N GLY A 141 -21.46 43.04 -1.38
CA GLY A 141 -21.97 43.54 -2.65
C GLY A 141 -22.72 42.48 -3.44
N SER A 142 -23.30 42.89 -4.58
CA SER A 142 -24.06 42.01 -5.45
C SER A 142 -23.16 41.10 -6.28
N TYR A 143 -23.55 39.85 -6.47
CA TYR A 143 -22.88 38.88 -7.33
C TYR A 143 -23.88 38.02 -8.12
N GLN A 144 -23.37 37.29 -9.11
CA GLN A 144 -24.08 36.24 -9.84
C GLN A 144 -23.29 34.92 -9.72
N ILE A 145 -23.96 33.84 -9.32
CA ILE A 145 -23.41 32.48 -9.33
C ILE A 145 -24.16 31.64 -10.36
N CYS A 146 -23.44 30.96 -11.25
CA CYS A 146 -23.99 30.12 -12.31
C CYS A 146 -23.46 28.69 -12.20
N VAL A 147 -24.33 27.72 -12.45
CA VAL A 147 -23.98 26.29 -12.49
C VAL A 147 -24.17 25.77 -13.90
N GLU A 148 -23.10 25.30 -14.52
CA GLU A 148 -23.10 24.63 -15.82
C GLU A 148 -22.74 23.15 -15.65
N GLY A 149 -23.40 22.29 -16.42
CA GLY A 149 -23.08 20.87 -16.48
C GLY A 149 -22.93 20.43 -17.92
N ALA A 150 -21.89 19.66 -18.22
CA ALA A 150 -21.58 19.24 -19.59
C ALA A 150 -22.67 18.37 -20.25
N ASN A 151 -23.73 17.97 -19.52
CA ASN A 151 -24.82 17.13 -20.03
C ASN A 151 -26.24 17.63 -19.68
N ALA A 152 -26.43 18.88 -19.23
CA ALA A 152 -27.75 19.39 -18.82
C ALA A 152 -28.61 19.96 -19.96
N GLY A 153 -28.46 19.45 -21.18
CA GLY A 153 -29.16 19.89 -22.38
C GLY A 153 -30.38 19.04 -22.75
N GLY A 154 -31.40 18.98 -21.89
CA GLY A 154 -32.69 18.37 -22.20
C GLY A 154 -32.74 16.85 -22.04
N GLN A 155 -33.89 16.36 -21.56
CA GLN A 155 -34.19 14.93 -21.46
C GLN A 155 -33.79 14.22 -22.76
N ILE A 156 -32.71 13.43 -22.73
CA ILE A 156 -32.26 12.68 -23.90
C ILE A 156 -33.41 11.74 -24.25
N LYS A 157 -33.96 11.91 -25.45
CA LYS A 157 -35.19 11.24 -25.87
C LYS A 157 -34.86 9.76 -26.15
N GLY A 158 -34.90 8.93 -25.11
CA GLY A 158 -34.47 7.53 -25.17
C GLY A 158 -33.77 7.05 -23.90
N ASP A 159 -33.33 7.99 -23.05
CA ASP A 159 -32.85 7.72 -21.70
C ASP A 159 -34.09 7.52 -20.79
N LEU A 160 -34.44 6.25 -20.61
CA LEU A 160 -35.64 5.83 -19.90
C LEU A 160 -35.39 5.67 -18.41
N ASN A 161 -34.12 5.61 -18.00
CA ASN A 161 -33.72 5.44 -16.60
C ASN A 161 -33.19 6.74 -15.96
N GLY A 162 -32.94 7.79 -16.75
CA GLY A 162 -32.47 9.10 -16.31
C GLY A 162 -30.97 9.18 -15.98
N ASP A 163 -30.15 8.27 -16.53
CA ASP A 163 -28.71 8.19 -16.27
C ASP A 163 -27.86 9.06 -17.22
N GLY A 164 -28.49 9.77 -18.16
CA GLY A 164 -27.84 10.68 -19.08
C GLY A 164 -27.20 10.01 -20.30
N ILE A 165 -27.42 8.70 -20.53
CA ILE A 165 -26.87 7.97 -21.69
C ILE A 165 -27.85 6.91 -22.21
N VAL A 166 -28.27 7.00 -23.48
CA VAL A 166 -29.11 5.95 -24.10
C VAL A 166 -28.30 4.66 -24.29
N ASN A 167 -28.57 3.66 -23.46
CA ASN A 167 -27.81 2.42 -23.42
C ASN A 167 -28.73 1.17 -23.32
N PRO A 168 -28.19 -0.07 -23.37
CA PRO A 168 -29.01 -1.28 -23.31
C PRO A 168 -29.89 -1.41 -22.05
N LYS A 169 -29.57 -0.71 -20.96
CA LYS A 169 -30.38 -0.68 -19.73
C LYS A 169 -31.68 0.10 -19.93
N ASP A 170 -31.69 1.14 -20.77
CA ASP A 170 -32.93 1.82 -21.16
C ASP A 170 -33.84 0.90 -21.96
N LEU A 171 -33.23 0.07 -22.82
CA LEU A 171 -33.95 -0.96 -23.56
C LEU A 171 -34.57 -1.99 -22.60
N LEU A 172 -33.87 -2.35 -21.52
CA LEU A 172 -34.40 -3.23 -20.47
C LEU A 172 -35.56 -2.57 -19.71
N ALA A 173 -35.43 -1.30 -19.34
CA ALA A 173 -36.48 -0.53 -18.68
C ALA A 173 -37.76 -0.44 -19.54
N LEU A 174 -37.60 -0.34 -20.86
CA LEU A 174 -38.70 -0.39 -21.82
C LEU A 174 -39.37 -1.78 -21.91
N VAL A 175 -38.58 -2.85 -21.84
CA VAL A 175 -39.06 -4.25 -21.90
C VAL A 175 -39.78 -4.66 -20.61
N GLU A 176 -39.36 -4.11 -19.47
CA GLU A 176 -40.01 -4.34 -18.17
C GLU A 176 -41.33 -3.57 -18.02
N ASP A 177 -41.49 -2.40 -18.66
CA ASP A 177 -42.77 -1.68 -18.76
C ASP A 177 -43.71 -2.32 -19.82
N GLN A 178 -44.17 -3.55 -19.58
CA GLN A 178 -45.06 -4.30 -20.48
C GLN A 178 -46.48 -3.68 -20.67
N ARG A 179 -46.71 -2.44 -20.25
CA ARG A 179 -48.04 -1.79 -20.30
C ARG A 179 -48.26 -0.86 -21.50
N LYS A 180 -47.27 -0.66 -22.37
CA LYS A 180 -47.43 0.20 -23.57
C LYS A 180 -47.40 -0.61 -24.87
N PRO A 181 -48.49 -0.66 -25.65
CA PRO A 181 -48.46 -1.24 -26.98
C PRO A 181 -47.72 -0.30 -27.95
N ASN A 182 -46.65 -0.79 -28.57
CA ASN A 182 -45.78 -0.10 -29.54
C ASN A 182 -45.03 1.14 -29.02
N PRO A 183 -43.96 0.98 -28.22
CA PRO A 183 -42.98 2.06 -28.08
C PRO A 183 -42.22 2.22 -29.38
N SER A 184 -42.18 3.45 -29.90
CA SER A 184 -41.37 3.82 -31.06
C SER A 184 -40.18 4.63 -30.57
N ILE A 185 -38.96 4.16 -30.85
CA ILE A 185 -37.69 4.81 -30.50
C ILE A 185 -37.00 5.27 -31.79
N ASP A 186 -36.47 6.48 -31.75
CA ASP A 186 -35.60 7.06 -32.77
C ASP A 186 -34.15 6.65 -32.42
N LEU A 187 -33.67 5.57 -33.03
CA LEU A 187 -32.35 5.00 -32.75
C LEU A 187 -31.22 5.73 -33.49
N THR A 188 -31.54 6.70 -34.35
CA THR A 188 -30.56 7.45 -35.15
C THR A 188 -30.32 8.86 -34.63
N ASP A 189 -31.09 9.30 -33.62
CA ASP A 189 -30.98 10.61 -32.98
C ASP A 189 -31.09 11.78 -33.98
N ASP A 190 -31.92 11.59 -35.01
CA ASP A 190 -32.17 12.60 -36.05
C ASP A 190 -33.48 13.38 -35.84
N GLY A 191 -34.25 13.02 -34.81
CA GLY A 191 -35.49 13.64 -34.41
C GLY A 191 -36.74 13.06 -35.07
N ASN A 192 -36.62 12.09 -35.99
CA ASN A 192 -37.75 11.45 -36.66
C ASN A 192 -37.92 9.97 -36.28
N ILE A 193 -39.18 9.56 -36.15
CA ILE A 193 -39.55 8.15 -35.97
C ILE A 193 -40.01 7.63 -37.33
N ASP A 194 -39.05 7.14 -38.10
CA ASP A 194 -39.28 6.59 -39.43
C ASP A 194 -39.84 5.18 -39.30
N GLY A 195 -41.17 5.08 -39.34
CA GLY A 195 -41.88 3.80 -39.24
C GLY A 195 -41.66 2.93 -40.48
N MET A 196 -40.51 2.26 -40.60
CA MET A 196 -40.32 1.01 -41.33
C MET A 196 -38.85 0.55 -41.28
N GLU A 197 -38.48 -0.19 -40.24
CA GLU A 197 -37.68 -1.40 -40.35
C GLU A 197 -37.80 -2.19 -39.04
N PRO A 198 -38.31 -3.44 -39.03
CA PRO A 198 -38.21 -4.26 -37.85
C PRO A 198 -36.74 -4.61 -37.67
N ILE A 199 -36.05 -3.91 -36.78
CA ILE A 199 -34.71 -4.29 -36.38
C ILE A 199 -34.85 -5.66 -35.70
N ARG A 200 -34.60 -6.72 -36.46
CA ARG A 200 -34.16 -7.98 -35.89
C ARG A 200 -32.75 -7.74 -35.39
N LEU A 201 -32.63 -7.16 -34.19
CA LEU A 201 -31.51 -7.51 -33.32
C LEU A 201 -31.75 -8.99 -33.02
N SER A 202 -31.26 -9.87 -33.90
CA SER A 202 -31.21 -11.28 -33.55
C SER A 202 -30.36 -11.36 -32.29
N GLN A 203 -30.80 -12.15 -31.31
CA GLN A 203 -29.96 -12.54 -30.18
C GLN A 203 -28.58 -13.06 -30.63
N ASP A 204 -28.45 -13.46 -31.90
CA ASP A 204 -27.22 -13.89 -32.53
C ASP A 204 -26.14 -12.79 -32.57
N TRP A 205 -26.46 -11.51 -32.79
CA TRP A 205 -25.43 -10.44 -32.85
C TRP A 205 -24.87 -10.07 -31.47
N TYR A 206 -25.74 -10.05 -30.44
CA TYR A 206 -25.31 -9.90 -29.05
C TYR A 206 -24.50 -11.10 -28.57
N ARG A 207 -24.90 -12.32 -28.95
CA ARG A 207 -24.11 -13.53 -28.63
C ARG A 207 -22.77 -13.56 -29.37
N GLU A 208 -22.71 -13.14 -30.63
CA GLU A 208 -21.46 -13.12 -31.39
C GLU A 208 -20.46 -12.12 -30.82
N SER A 209 -20.91 -10.94 -30.36
CA SER A 209 -20.05 -9.94 -29.70
C SER A 209 -19.62 -10.35 -28.29
N GLU A 210 -20.49 -10.95 -27.46
CA GLU A 210 -20.10 -11.50 -26.17
C GLU A 210 -19.11 -12.66 -26.29
N ILE A 211 -19.30 -13.54 -27.28
CA ILE A 211 -18.39 -14.67 -27.55
C ILE A 211 -17.00 -14.15 -28.00
N ASP A 212 -16.96 -13.07 -28.78
CA ASP A 212 -15.70 -12.45 -29.22
C ASP A 212 -14.98 -11.77 -28.05
N ILE A 213 -15.70 -11.04 -27.19
CA ILE A 213 -15.13 -10.39 -26.00
C ILE A 213 -14.60 -11.42 -24.99
N ALA A 214 -15.35 -12.49 -24.72
CA ALA A 214 -14.88 -13.56 -23.83
C ALA A 214 -13.64 -14.26 -24.41
N GLY A 215 -13.63 -14.52 -25.71
CA GLY A 215 -12.49 -15.07 -26.43
C GLY A 215 -11.25 -14.18 -26.31
N ARG A 216 -11.41 -12.89 -26.57
CA ARG A 216 -10.35 -11.89 -26.50
C ARG A 216 -9.85 -11.67 -25.07
N SER A 217 -10.74 -11.64 -24.08
CA SER A 217 -10.39 -11.53 -22.66
C SER A 217 -9.52 -12.70 -22.22
N MET A 218 -9.84 -13.93 -22.64
CA MET A 218 -9.00 -15.10 -22.35
C MET A 218 -7.61 -15.02 -23.02
N GLU A 219 -7.52 -14.49 -24.23
CA GLU A 219 -6.24 -14.28 -24.93
C GLU A 219 -5.36 -13.26 -24.18
N ILE A 220 -5.94 -12.14 -23.73
CA ILE A 220 -5.25 -11.13 -22.95
C ILE A 220 -4.76 -11.72 -21.62
N VAL A 221 -5.63 -12.41 -20.88
CA VAL A 221 -5.26 -13.10 -19.62
C VAL A 221 -4.11 -14.09 -19.86
N GLY A 222 -4.13 -14.82 -20.98
CA GLY A 222 -3.04 -15.71 -21.39
C GLY A 222 -1.72 -14.96 -21.67
N THR A 223 -1.81 -13.80 -22.30
CA THR A 223 -0.65 -12.92 -22.59
C THR A 223 -0.01 -12.39 -21.31
N LEU A 224 -0.81 -11.99 -20.31
CA LEU A 224 -0.32 -11.51 -19.02
C LEU A 224 0.43 -12.59 -18.22
N LYS A 225 0.22 -13.89 -18.55
CA LYS A 225 0.98 -15.01 -17.97
C LYS A 225 2.30 -15.33 -18.67
N ASP A 226 2.63 -14.64 -19.76
CA ASP A 226 3.91 -14.80 -20.42
C ASP A 226 5.03 -14.13 -19.62
N VAL A 227 6.13 -14.85 -19.39
CA VAL A 227 7.25 -14.35 -18.58
C VAL A 227 7.87 -13.10 -19.18
N THR A 228 7.93 -12.98 -20.51
CA THR A 228 8.46 -11.80 -21.21
C THR A 228 7.57 -10.57 -20.98
N VAL A 229 6.27 -10.79 -20.83
CA VAL A 229 5.30 -9.74 -20.51
C VAL A 229 5.41 -9.37 -19.03
N GLN A 230 5.57 -10.34 -18.14
CA GLN A 230 5.80 -10.11 -16.70
C GLN A 230 7.09 -9.33 -16.43
N GLN A 231 8.14 -9.54 -17.22
CA GLN A 231 9.42 -8.81 -17.15
C GLN A 231 9.28 -7.29 -17.27
N ARG A 232 8.17 -6.77 -17.82
CA ARG A 232 7.94 -5.33 -17.91
C ARG A 232 7.80 -4.66 -16.53
N LEU A 233 7.22 -5.35 -15.53
CA LEU A 233 7.11 -4.88 -14.15
C LEU A 233 8.20 -5.39 -13.21
N GLU A 234 9.06 -6.33 -13.62
CA GLU A 234 10.07 -6.92 -12.73
C GLU A 234 11.09 -5.91 -12.17
N ASN A 235 11.23 -4.74 -12.79
CA ASN A 235 12.05 -3.64 -12.29
C ASN A 235 11.37 -2.83 -11.16
N GLU A 236 10.04 -2.93 -11.04
CA GLU A 236 9.25 -2.23 -10.05
C GLU A 236 9.02 -3.14 -8.84
N ASN A 237 9.36 -2.63 -7.65
CA ASN A 237 9.32 -3.38 -6.39
C ASN A 237 8.42 -2.72 -5.35
N PHE A 238 7.72 -1.66 -5.75
CA PHE A 238 6.94 -0.85 -4.85
C PHE A 238 5.47 -0.91 -5.26
N PRO A 239 4.60 -1.40 -4.37
CA PRO A 239 3.15 -1.37 -4.51
C PRO A 239 2.58 -0.11 -5.17
N LEU A 240 2.98 1.03 -4.61
CA LEU A 240 2.56 2.37 -5.01
C LEU A 240 2.92 2.66 -6.47
N LEU A 241 4.11 2.21 -6.88
CA LEU A 241 4.64 2.49 -8.22
C LEU A 241 4.07 1.54 -9.27
N MET A 242 3.82 0.29 -8.89
CA MET A 242 3.20 -0.66 -9.80
C MET A 242 1.86 -0.14 -10.27
N ARG A 243 1.05 0.47 -9.40
CA ARG A 243 -0.28 0.92 -9.79
C ARG A 243 -0.28 2.04 -10.82
N SER A 244 0.58 3.05 -10.64
CA SER A 244 0.78 4.10 -11.64
C SER A 244 1.39 3.56 -12.94
N ALA A 245 2.14 2.46 -12.87
CA ALA A 245 2.89 1.93 -13.99
C ALA A 245 2.17 0.78 -14.74
N ILE A 246 1.16 0.11 -14.15
CA ILE A 246 0.49 -1.06 -14.76
C ILE A 246 -0.05 -0.71 -16.14
N ARG A 247 -0.79 0.40 -16.29
CA ARG A 247 -1.36 0.80 -17.58
C ARG A 247 -0.28 1.20 -18.59
N GLU A 248 0.81 1.82 -18.15
CA GLU A 248 1.93 2.20 -19.02
C GLU A 248 2.70 0.97 -19.54
N TYR A 249 2.93 -0.01 -18.68
CA TYR A 249 3.68 -1.22 -19.03
C TYR A 249 2.84 -2.32 -19.69
N TYR A 250 1.54 -2.35 -19.41
CA TYR A 250 0.61 -3.36 -19.90
C TYR A 250 -0.58 -2.69 -20.58
N PRO A 251 -0.40 -2.14 -21.80
CA PRO A 251 -1.52 -1.61 -22.57
C PRO A 251 -2.63 -2.65 -22.81
N GLU A 252 -2.30 -3.95 -22.73
CA GLU A 252 -3.29 -5.04 -22.78
C GLU A 252 -4.29 -4.99 -21.62
N VAL A 253 -3.94 -4.37 -20.49
CA VAL A 253 -4.82 -4.19 -19.32
C VAL A 253 -5.86 -3.12 -19.58
N ASP A 254 -5.52 -2.04 -20.28
CA ASP A 254 -6.50 -1.02 -20.68
C ASP A 254 -7.58 -1.63 -21.61
N GLU A 255 -7.17 -2.50 -22.53
CA GLU A 255 -8.09 -3.26 -23.37
C GLU A 255 -9.01 -4.14 -22.50
N LEU A 256 -8.44 -4.88 -21.54
CA LEU A 256 -9.21 -5.74 -20.63
C LEU A 256 -10.21 -4.94 -19.76
N ILE A 257 -9.80 -3.79 -19.23
CA ILE A 257 -10.66 -2.90 -18.44
C ILE A 257 -11.79 -2.34 -19.31
N SER A 258 -11.49 -1.96 -20.56
CA SER A 258 -12.50 -1.40 -21.48
C SER A 258 -13.64 -2.37 -21.82
N PHE A 259 -13.43 -3.68 -21.63
CA PHE A 259 -14.49 -4.68 -21.79
C PHE A 259 -15.50 -4.70 -20.65
N GLY A 260 -15.18 -4.18 -19.46
CA GLY A 260 -16.08 -4.13 -18.32
C GLY A 260 -16.52 -5.52 -17.81
N SER A 261 -17.77 -5.64 -17.34
CA SER A 261 -18.35 -6.89 -16.81
C SER A 261 -18.20 -8.12 -17.72
N PRO A 262 -18.31 -8.03 -19.07
CA PRO A 262 -18.00 -9.15 -19.97
C PRO A 262 -16.64 -9.83 -19.77
N ALA A 263 -15.61 -9.14 -19.27
CA ALA A 263 -14.30 -9.73 -19.02
C ALA A 263 -14.22 -10.53 -17.70
N LEU A 264 -15.17 -10.33 -16.79
CA LEU A 264 -15.08 -10.80 -15.39
C LEU A 264 -14.87 -12.30 -15.29
N ASP A 265 -15.63 -13.10 -16.05
CA ASP A 265 -15.52 -14.57 -16.02
C ASP A 265 -14.13 -15.06 -16.39
N SER A 266 -13.49 -14.42 -17.39
CA SER A 266 -12.15 -14.79 -17.85
C SER A 266 -11.09 -14.45 -16.78
N ILE A 267 -11.29 -13.34 -16.07
CA ILE A 267 -10.41 -12.90 -14.99
C ILE A 267 -10.59 -13.79 -13.76
N LEU A 268 -11.84 -13.97 -13.29
CA LEU A 268 -12.18 -14.71 -12.08
C LEU A 268 -11.80 -16.19 -12.14
N GLN A 269 -11.74 -16.79 -13.33
CA GLN A 269 -11.19 -18.15 -13.49
C GLN A 269 -9.75 -18.29 -12.96
N GLN A 270 -8.95 -17.22 -13.00
CA GLN A 270 -7.59 -17.25 -12.46
C GLN A 270 -7.57 -17.29 -10.92
N PHE A 271 -8.63 -16.80 -10.29
CA PHE A 271 -8.84 -16.79 -8.83
C PHE A 271 -9.60 -18.02 -8.34
N GLN A 272 -9.75 -19.06 -9.17
CA GLN A 272 -10.33 -20.35 -8.75
C GLN A 272 -9.26 -21.43 -8.53
N VAL A 273 -8.01 -21.12 -8.86
CA VAL A 273 -6.87 -22.03 -8.72
C VAL A 273 -5.98 -21.54 -7.58
N PRO A 274 -5.43 -22.44 -6.74
CA PRO A 274 -4.41 -22.06 -5.76
C PRO A 274 -3.24 -21.38 -6.49
N PRO A 275 -2.83 -20.18 -6.08
CA PRO A 275 -1.79 -19.45 -6.78
C PRO A 275 -0.44 -20.12 -6.59
N GLU A 276 0.36 -20.05 -7.65
CA GLU A 276 1.77 -20.39 -7.58
C GLU A 276 2.63 -19.13 -7.72
N TYR A 277 3.94 -19.26 -7.48
CA TYR A 277 4.85 -18.12 -7.59
C TYR A 277 4.80 -17.40 -8.94
N LEU A 278 4.56 -18.13 -10.04
CA LEU A 278 4.49 -17.55 -11.39
C LEU A 278 3.16 -16.80 -11.66
N ASP A 279 2.17 -16.95 -10.79
CA ASP A 279 0.88 -16.27 -10.92
C ASP A 279 0.87 -14.92 -10.20
N ASP A 280 1.93 -14.56 -9.47
CA ASP A 280 1.97 -13.37 -8.61
C ASP A 280 1.74 -12.04 -9.36
N ILE A 281 2.60 -11.72 -10.34
CA ILE A 281 2.44 -10.53 -11.19
C ILE A 281 1.11 -10.59 -11.99
N PRO A 282 0.75 -11.70 -12.67
CA PRO A 282 -0.54 -11.80 -13.35
C PRO A 282 -1.73 -11.53 -12.44
N LEU A 283 -1.78 -12.14 -11.25
CA LEU A 283 -2.89 -11.98 -10.33
C LEU A 283 -2.99 -10.55 -9.80
N LEU A 284 -1.85 -9.90 -9.54
CA LEU A 284 -1.83 -8.47 -9.20
C LEU A 284 -2.45 -7.63 -10.31
N ILE A 285 -2.00 -7.80 -11.55
CA ILE A 285 -2.50 -7.04 -12.70
C ILE A 285 -4.00 -7.29 -12.91
N LEU A 286 -4.43 -8.55 -12.76
CA LEU A 286 -5.83 -8.93 -12.89
C LEU A 286 -6.69 -8.40 -11.74
N ALA A 287 -6.18 -8.36 -10.50
CA ALA A 287 -6.86 -7.75 -9.38
C ALA A 287 -7.02 -6.24 -9.57
N TYR A 288 -5.99 -5.57 -10.12
CA TYR A 288 -6.09 -4.17 -10.54
C TYR A 288 -7.17 -3.99 -11.62
N ALA A 289 -7.21 -4.84 -12.65
CA ALA A 289 -8.26 -4.77 -13.66
C ALA A 289 -9.66 -4.95 -13.07
N LEU A 290 -9.86 -5.89 -12.14
CA LEU A 290 -11.14 -6.06 -11.43
C LEU A 290 -11.53 -4.83 -10.61
N GLU A 291 -10.56 -4.18 -9.95
CA GLU A 291 -10.80 -2.93 -9.22
C GLU A 291 -11.30 -1.83 -10.17
N GLU A 292 -10.62 -1.64 -11.30
CA GLU A 292 -10.97 -0.58 -12.26
C GLU A 292 -12.27 -0.87 -13.00
N ILE A 293 -12.64 -2.14 -13.20
CA ILE A 293 -13.95 -2.54 -13.73
C ILE A 293 -15.07 -2.22 -12.72
N GLY A 294 -14.81 -2.34 -11.41
CA GLY A 294 -15.74 -1.94 -10.36
C GLY A 294 -16.99 -2.82 -10.21
N ASP A 295 -17.02 -4.01 -10.81
CA ASP A 295 -18.18 -4.92 -10.75
C ASP A 295 -18.19 -5.74 -9.45
N GLN A 296 -19.20 -5.50 -8.62
CA GLN A 296 -19.38 -6.15 -7.31
C GLN A 296 -19.64 -7.67 -7.38
N SER A 297 -19.98 -8.22 -8.55
CA SER A 297 -20.12 -9.67 -8.71
C SER A 297 -18.80 -10.44 -8.59
N ALA A 298 -17.65 -9.76 -8.66
CA ALA A 298 -16.34 -10.33 -8.37
C ALA A 298 -16.12 -10.62 -6.87
N ALA A 299 -16.79 -9.89 -5.98
CA ALA A 299 -16.51 -9.89 -4.55
C ALA A 299 -16.58 -11.29 -3.87
N PRO A 300 -17.58 -12.16 -4.15
CA PRO A 300 -17.65 -13.48 -3.52
C PRO A 300 -16.45 -14.36 -3.84
N VAL A 301 -16.03 -14.41 -5.11
CA VAL A 301 -14.91 -15.23 -5.59
C VAL A 301 -13.60 -14.72 -4.99
N LEU A 302 -13.44 -13.40 -4.94
CA LEU A 302 -12.29 -12.74 -4.34
C LEU A 302 -12.18 -12.98 -2.84
N ALA A 303 -13.30 -12.94 -2.10
CA ALA A 303 -13.33 -13.28 -0.68
C ALA A 303 -12.99 -14.76 -0.43
N ASP A 304 -13.56 -15.69 -1.22
CA ASP A 304 -13.23 -17.12 -1.17
C ASP A 304 -11.73 -17.35 -1.39
N TRP A 305 -11.18 -16.71 -2.42
CA TRP A 305 -9.77 -16.85 -2.77
C TRP A 305 -8.87 -16.25 -1.69
N LEU A 306 -9.19 -15.08 -1.14
CA LEU A 306 -8.40 -14.46 -0.07
C LEU A 306 -8.40 -15.33 1.19
N GLU A 307 -9.54 -15.86 1.61
CA GLU A 307 -9.59 -16.77 2.76
C GLU A 307 -8.68 -17.99 2.57
N ALA A 308 -8.61 -18.51 1.34
CA ALA A 308 -7.76 -19.65 1.02
C ALA A 308 -6.27 -19.27 0.89
N ASN A 309 -5.95 -18.08 0.38
CA ASN A 309 -4.61 -17.77 -0.14
C ASN A 309 -3.98 -16.50 0.43
N MET A 310 -4.57 -15.86 1.45
CA MET A 310 -4.05 -14.62 2.04
C MET A 310 -2.62 -14.74 2.57
N PHE A 311 -2.18 -15.95 2.88
CA PHE A 311 -0.84 -16.26 3.34
C PHE A 311 -0.01 -17.05 2.31
N ALA A 312 -0.39 -17.07 1.03
CA ALA A 312 0.41 -17.73 0.01
C ALA A 312 1.78 -17.04 -0.18
N GLU A 313 2.81 -17.78 -0.59
CA GLU A 313 4.18 -17.29 -0.83
C GLU A 313 4.31 -16.47 -2.13
N LEU A 314 3.56 -15.38 -2.20
CA LEU A 314 3.53 -14.44 -3.33
C LEU A 314 4.20 -13.12 -2.91
N ASP A 315 5.13 -12.63 -3.74
CA ASP A 315 5.88 -11.38 -3.55
C ASP A 315 4.95 -10.17 -3.43
N TRP A 316 3.85 -10.18 -4.17
CA TRP A 316 2.90 -9.06 -4.29
C TRP A 316 1.57 -9.31 -3.59
N SER A 317 1.51 -10.33 -2.72
CA SER A 317 0.31 -10.66 -1.94
C SER A 317 -0.30 -9.46 -1.23
N ARG A 318 0.50 -8.50 -0.74
CA ARG A 318 -0.02 -7.31 -0.04
C ARG A 318 -0.81 -6.38 -0.94
N ASP A 319 -0.38 -6.19 -2.18
CA ASP A 319 -1.01 -5.24 -3.11
C ASP A 319 -2.20 -5.87 -3.79
N PHE A 320 -2.03 -7.12 -4.18
CA PHE A 320 -3.11 -7.99 -4.57
C PHE A 320 -4.24 -7.98 -3.53
N VAL A 321 -3.92 -8.20 -2.25
CA VAL A 321 -4.91 -8.21 -1.16
C VAL A 321 -5.57 -6.84 -1.11
N THR A 322 -4.81 -5.77 -1.26
CA THR A 322 -5.34 -4.40 -1.26
C THR A 322 -6.33 -4.14 -2.40
N HIS A 323 -5.97 -4.44 -3.66
CA HIS A 323 -6.86 -4.32 -4.82
C HIS A 323 -8.12 -5.18 -4.64
N THR A 324 -7.95 -6.36 -4.07
CA THR A 324 -9.06 -7.28 -3.82
C THR A 324 -10.00 -6.73 -2.74
N LEU A 325 -9.47 -6.25 -1.61
CA LEU A 325 -10.24 -5.60 -0.53
C LEU A 325 -11.03 -4.39 -1.04
N LYS A 326 -10.43 -3.65 -1.96
CA LYS A 326 -11.03 -2.52 -2.67
C LYS A 326 -12.23 -2.93 -3.52
N VAL A 327 -12.13 -4.04 -4.26
CA VAL A 327 -13.31 -4.63 -4.93
C VAL A 327 -14.38 -5.03 -3.90
N LEU A 328 -13.98 -5.62 -2.76
CA LEU A 328 -14.88 -6.10 -1.72
C LEU A 328 -15.68 -5.00 -1.00
N THR A 329 -15.11 -3.80 -0.81
CA THR A 329 -15.78 -2.71 -0.06
C THR A 329 -16.52 -1.72 -0.95
N GLY A 330 -16.35 -1.76 -2.27
CA GLY A 330 -16.89 -0.72 -3.17
C GLY A 330 -16.28 0.69 -2.97
N GLN A 331 -15.25 0.78 -2.11
CA GLN A 331 -14.37 1.91 -1.78
C GLN A 331 -14.98 3.29 -1.47
N THR A 332 -14.94 3.68 -0.18
CA THR A 332 -14.71 5.08 0.25
C THR A 332 -13.79 5.24 1.47
N ASP A 333 -13.43 4.18 2.20
CA ASP A 333 -12.79 4.27 3.54
C ASP A 333 -11.40 3.61 3.65
N LEU A 334 -10.86 3.10 2.55
CA LEU A 334 -9.57 2.40 2.54
C LEU A 334 -8.40 3.38 2.40
N ASN A 335 -7.31 3.15 3.14
CA ASN A 335 -6.11 3.99 3.09
C ASN A 335 -5.41 3.86 1.73
N ILE A 336 -5.62 4.86 0.87
CA ILE A 336 -5.04 4.96 -0.48
C ILE A 336 -3.63 5.55 -0.52
N GLU A 337 -3.04 5.92 0.61
CA GLU A 337 -1.70 6.52 0.65
C GLU A 337 -0.62 5.49 0.98
N THR A 338 -0.91 4.61 1.93
CA THR A 338 0.06 3.62 2.43
C THR A 338 -0.25 2.22 1.94
N PHE A 339 -1.51 1.92 1.58
CA PHE A 339 -1.99 0.59 1.17
C PHE A 339 -1.58 -0.54 2.14
N GLN A 340 -1.33 -0.20 3.40
CA GLN A 340 -0.91 -1.14 4.43
C GLN A 340 -2.11 -1.47 5.31
N TYR A 341 -2.55 -2.73 5.23
CA TYR A 341 -3.54 -3.31 6.13
C TYR A 341 -2.88 -4.34 7.03
N ASP A 342 -3.15 -4.25 8.33
CA ASP A 342 -2.79 -5.33 9.24
C ASP A 342 -3.66 -6.57 9.00
N ILE A 343 -3.29 -7.68 9.64
CA ILE A 343 -3.94 -8.97 9.44
C ILE A 343 -5.40 -8.91 9.92
N GLU A 344 -5.64 -8.21 11.02
CA GLU A 344 -6.95 -8.00 11.61
C GLU A 344 -7.88 -7.23 10.66
N GLN A 345 -7.43 -6.11 10.10
CA GLN A 345 -8.14 -5.33 9.10
C GLN A 345 -8.50 -6.17 7.87
N LYS A 346 -7.55 -6.98 7.36
CA LYS A 346 -7.82 -7.90 6.23
C LYS A 346 -8.93 -8.89 6.56
N PHE A 347 -8.86 -9.54 7.71
CA PHE A 347 -9.90 -10.48 8.14
C PHE A 347 -11.25 -9.80 8.37
N ASP A 348 -11.26 -8.60 8.93
CA ASP A 348 -12.48 -7.84 9.18
C ASP A 348 -13.15 -7.43 7.87
N THR A 349 -12.40 -6.95 6.88
CA THR A 349 -12.95 -6.63 5.56
C THR A 349 -13.49 -7.85 4.84
N ILE A 350 -12.77 -8.99 4.88
CA ILE A 350 -13.28 -10.27 4.36
C ILE A 350 -14.59 -10.63 5.06
N ALA A 351 -14.63 -10.55 6.39
CA ALA A 351 -15.83 -10.86 7.16
C ALA A 351 -17.00 -9.91 6.79
N GLN A 352 -16.74 -8.61 6.63
CA GLN A 352 -17.75 -7.63 6.20
C GLN A 352 -18.31 -7.95 4.81
N ALA A 353 -17.45 -8.29 3.84
CA ALA A 353 -17.89 -8.73 2.52
C ALA A 353 -18.81 -9.96 2.58
N ARG A 354 -18.61 -10.84 3.57
CA ARG A 354 -19.44 -12.03 3.81
C ARG A 354 -20.74 -11.76 4.55
N VAL A 355 -20.87 -10.67 5.31
CA VAL A 355 -22.10 -10.35 6.05
C VAL A 355 -23.29 -10.16 5.10
N GLY A 356 -23.06 -9.86 3.82
CA GLY A 356 -24.08 -9.90 2.76
C GLY A 356 -24.36 -11.28 2.12
N ILE A 357 -23.53 -12.30 2.36
CA ILE A 357 -23.46 -13.55 1.56
C ILE A 357 -23.71 -14.83 2.40
N GLY A 358 -23.65 -14.74 3.73
CA GLY A 358 -23.87 -15.87 4.65
C GLY A 358 -22.57 -16.62 4.95
N SER A 359 -22.29 -16.86 6.23
CA SER A 359 -20.99 -17.38 6.68
C SER A 359 -20.78 -18.87 6.34
N ILE A 360 -19.65 -19.21 5.73
CA ILE A 360 -19.11 -20.58 5.67
C ILE A 360 -17.86 -20.65 6.57
N ALA A 361 -17.69 -21.77 7.27
CA ALA A 361 -16.64 -21.95 8.27
C ALA A 361 -15.23 -22.14 7.67
N LYS A 362 -14.23 -21.58 8.36
CA LYS A 362 -12.79 -21.65 8.07
C LYS A 362 -12.28 -23.09 7.90
N ALA A 363 -11.77 -23.41 6.71
CA ALA A 363 -10.80 -24.48 6.52
C ALA A 363 -9.39 -23.86 6.64
N GLY A 364 -8.57 -24.35 7.57
CA GLY A 364 -7.19 -23.88 7.73
C GLY A 364 -6.38 -24.19 6.49
N THR A 365 -5.97 -23.17 5.76
CA THR A 365 -5.04 -23.29 4.65
C THR A 365 -3.60 -23.36 5.14
N GLN A 366 -2.75 -24.00 4.33
CA GLN A 366 -1.33 -24.08 4.61
C GLN A 366 -0.75 -22.67 4.63
N GLU A 367 -0.35 -22.25 5.82
CA GLU A 367 0.35 -20.99 6.10
C GLU A 367 1.62 -20.94 5.24
N GLY A 368 1.66 -20.04 4.26
CA GLY A 368 2.87 -19.78 3.50
C GLY A 368 3.90 -19.10 4.38
N GLU A 369 5.16 -19.36 4.03
CA GLU A 369 6.33 -19.09 4.84
C GLU A 369 6.72 -17.59 4.91
N ASP A 370 5.99 -16.71 4.21
CA ASP A 370 6.19 -15.26 4.19
C ASP A 370 5.46 -14.58 5.36
N CYS A 371 6.03 -14.73 6.55
CA CYS A 371 5.55 -14.00 7.71
C CYS A 371 6.21 -12.62 7.83
N GLU A 372 5.38 -11.59 8.00
CA GLU A 372 5.84 -10.29 8.47
C GLU A 372 6.36 -10.37 9.91
N ARG A 373 7.67 -10.22 10.07
CA ARG A 373 8.31 -9.94 11.35
C ARG A 373 8.45 -8.42 11.51
N ARG A 374 8.70 -7.97 12.74
CA ARG A 374 9.05 -6.57 13.01
C ARG A 374 10.40 -6.53 13.69
N LEU A 375 11.28 -5.64 13.26
CA LEU A 375 12.46 -5.30 14.03
C LEU A 375 12.05 -4.23 15.04
N LEU A 376 12.15 -4.52 16.33
CA LEU A 376 11.92 -3.57 17.41
C LEU A 376 13.28 -3.01 17.84
N ILE A 377 13.47 -1.71 17.64
CA ILE A 377 14.69 -1.00 18.01
C ILE A 377 14.35 -0.08 19.17
N THR A 378 14.96 -0.34 20.32
CA THR A 378 14.85 0.54 21.49
C THR A 378 16.11 1.37 21.60
N GLY A 379 15.96 2.69 21.65
CA GLY A 379 17.08 3.60 21.77
C GLY A 379 16.71 4.92 22.43
N ILE A 380 17.70 5.78 22.60
CA ILE A 380 17.57 7.13 23.12
C ILE A 380 17.44 8.08 21.93
N ASN A 381 16.34 8.82 21.80
CA ASN A 381 16.10 9.77 20.72
C ASN A 381 16.90 11.08 20.90
N SER A 382 16.78 12.02 19.96
CA SER A 382 17.55 13.28 19.99
C SER A 382 17.26 14.13 21.21
N ASP A 383 16.10 13.95 21.83
CA ASP A 383 15.66 14.65 23.04
C ASP A 383 16.11 13.95 24.32
N GLY A 384 16.87 12.86 24.21
CA GLY A 384 17.33 12.08 25.35
C GLY A 384 16.28 11.13 25.93
N GLN A 385 15.14 10.93 25.25
CA GLN A 385 14.08 10.04 25.70
C GLN A 385 14.26 8.63 25.14
N GLN A 386 14.03 7.62 25.97
CA GLN A 386 13.99 6.24 25.49
C GLN A 386 12.69 5.98 24.74
N GLU A 387 12.79 5.39 23.56
CA GLU A 387 11.66 5.01 22.72
C GLU A 387 11.93 3.68 22.01
N THR A 388 10.86 2.99 21.64
CA THR A 388 10.92 1.77 20.83
C THR A 388 10.22 2.01 19.50
N VAL A 389 10.95 1.81 18.41
CA VAL A 389 10.44 1.96 17.05
C VAL A 389 10.39 0.59 16.39
N ALA A 390 9.27 0.29 15.76
CA ALA A 390 9.05 -0.98 15.09
C ALA A 390 9.13 -0.79 13.58
N VAL A 391 10.14 -1.41 12.95
CA VAL A 391 10.34 -1.41 11.50
C VAL A 391 9.83 -2.72 10.91
N SER A 392 9.07 -2.65 9.82
CA SER A 392 8.59 -3.83 9.12
C SER A 392 9.76 -4.62 8.54
N TYR A 393 9.78 -5.93 8.78
CA TYR A 393 10.84 -6.82 8.34
C TYR A 393 10.25 -8.16 7.87
N SER A 394 10.04 -8.31 6.58
CA SER A 394 9.46 -9.54 6.03
C SER A 394 10.55 -10.58 5.80
N VAL A 395 10.44 -11.76 6.40
CA VAL A 395 11.39 -12.85 6.16
C VAL A 395 10.73 -13.84 5.22
N ARG A 396 11.36 -14.08 4.05
CA ARG A 396 10.83 -15.04 3.10
C ARG A 396 11.30 -16.45 3.38
N GLY A 397 10.36 -17.39 3.31
CA GLY A 397 10.60 -18.80 3.61
C GLY A 397 11.57 -19.47 2.67
N ARG A 398 11.38 -19.27 1.36
CA ARG A 398 12.22 -19.85 0.30
C ARG A 398 12.83 -18.81 -0.61
N ASP A 399 14.05 -19.09 -1.04
CA ASP A 399 14.70 -18.35 -2.11
C ASP A 399 14.40 -18.95 -3.50
N ILE A 400 14.68 -18.21 -4.57
CA ILE A 400 14.37 -18.63 -5.94
C ILE A 400 15.01 -19.98 -6.30
N ASP A 401 16.24 -20.24 -5.86
CA ASP A 401 16.94 -21.51 -6.10
C ASP A 401 16.27 -22.69 -5.40
N GLU A 402 15.69 -22.46 -4.23
CA GLU A 402 14.97 -23.49 -3.47
C GLU A 402 13.62 -23.78 -4.13
N ILE A 403 12.95 -22.75 -4.65
CA ILE A 403 11.69 -22.90 -5.40
C ILE A 403 11.92 -23.63 -6.72
N ILE A 404 12.98 -23.27 -7.47
CA ILE A 404 13.42 -23.99 -8.67
C ILE A 404 13.74 -25.45 -8.36
N SER A 405 14.38 -25.71 -7.22
CA SER A 405 14.75 -27.07 -6.79
C SER A 405 13.53 -27.89 -6.36
N ALA A 406 12.53 -27.26 -5.75
CA ALA A 406 11.29 -27.90 -5.31
C ALA A 406 10.28 -28.11 -6.46
N ALA A 407 10.39 -27.36 -7.56
CA ALA A 407 9.51 -27.49 -8.72
C ALA A 407 9.68 -28.86 -9.41
N THR A 408 8.60 -29.64 -9.46
CA THR A 408 8.57 -30.98 -10.08
C THR A 408 8.21 -30.95 -11.56
N ASP A 409 7.47 -29.93 -12.03
CA ASP A 409 7.14 -29.73 -13.44
C ASP A 409 8.32 -29.07 -14.19
N PRO A 410 8.88 -29.73 -15.24
CA PRO A 410 9.96 -29.17 -16.05
C PRO A 410 9.63 -27.82 -16.70
N ALA A 411 8.39 -27.60 -17.15
CA ALA A 411 8.00 -26.36 -17.81
C ALA A 411 8.00 -25.20 -16.81
N LYS A 412 7.41 -25.41 -15.63
CA LYS A 412 7.45 -24.49 -14.50
C LYS A 412 8.90 -24.18 -14.08
N LYS A 413 9.73 -25.21 -13.93
CA LYS A 413 11.14 -25.05 -13.57
C LYS A 413 11.89 -24.19 -14.59
N GLN A 414 11.66 -24.40 -15.88
CA GLN A 414 12.26 -23.59 -16.94
C GLN A 414 11.84 -22.12 -16.84
N LYS A 415 10.56 -21.83 -16.58
CA LYS A 415 10.08 -20.45 -16.38
C LYS A 415 10.74 -19.78 -15.18
N LEU A 416 10.85 -20.48 -14.05
CA LEU A 416 11.52 -19.95 -12.85
C LEU A 416 13.00 -19.63 -13.11
N GLU A 417 13.70 -20.48 -13.87
CA GLU A 417 15.08 -20.21 -14.29
C GLU A 417 15.19 -19.00 -15.22
N GLN A 418 14.20 -18.78 -16.11
CA GLN A 418 14.14 -17.58 -16.95
C GLN A 418 13.95 -16.31 -16.13
N ILE A 419 13.09 -16.34 -15.10
CA ILE A 419 12.92 -15.22 -14.17
C ILE A 419 14.24 -14.92 -13.44
N LYS A 420 14.88 -15.96 -12.88
CA LYS A 420 16.19 -15.80 -12.22
C LYS A 420 17.23 -15.18 -13.16
N GLN A 421 17.28 -15.63 -14.43
CA GLN A 421 18.17 -15.06 -15.44
C GLN A 421 17.82 -13.61 -15.77
N GLY A 422 16.53 -13.26 -15.81
CA GLY A 422 16.05 -11.89 -15.95
C GLY A 422 16.62 -10.98 -14.88
N TRP A 423 16.51 -11.37 -13.60
CA TRP A 423 17.09 -10.64 -12.47
C TRP A 423 18.62 -10.55 -12.55
N GLU A 424 19.31 -11.63 -12.96
CA GLU A 424 20.76 -11.59 -13.18
C GLU A 424 21.16 -10.61 -14.28
N SER A 425 20.42 -10.59 -15.40
CA SER A 425 20.70 -9.68 -16.50
C SER A 425 20.38 -8.23 -16.14
N GLY A 426 19.28 -7.98 -15.45
CA GLY A 426 18.93 -6.64 -14.97
C GLY A 426 20.01 -6.08 -14.06
N ASP A 427 20.43 -6.84 -13.05
CA ASP A 427 21.55 -6.47 -12.17
C ASP A 427 22.84 -6.18 -12.94
N GLU A 428 23.16 -6.98 -13.96
CA GLU A 428 24.35 -6.78 -14.80
C GLU A 428 24.23 -5.56 -15.74
N ASP A 429 23.05 -5.27 -16.28
CA ASP A 429 22.83 -4.09 -17.12
C ASP A 429 23.02 -2.80 -16.31
N VAL A 430 22.62 -2.81 -15.03
CA VAL A 430 22.78 -1.69 -14.10
C VAL A 430 24.23 -1.52 -13.66
N TYR A 431 24.85 -2.59 -13.18
CA TYR A 431 26.13 -2.51 -12.46
C TYR A 431 27.33 -3.06 -13.24
N GLY A 432 27.14 -3.87 -14.28
CA GLY A 432 28.20 -4.63 -14.96
C GLY A 432 29.28 -3.79 -15.60
N ASN A 433 28.95 -2.56 -16.03
CA ASN A 433 29.90 -1.59 -16.58
C ASN A 433 30.40 -0.57 -15.54
N SER A 434 30.14 -0.81 -14.26
CA SER A 434 30.56 0.05 -13.15
C SER A 434 31.67 -0.59 -12.31
N ASP A 435 32.05 0.07 -11.23
CA ASP A 435 32.95 -0.46 -10.21
C ASP A 435 32.24 -1.24 -9.08
N TYR A 436 30.93 -1.47 -9.21
CA TYR A 436 30.18 -2.41 -8.38
C TYR A 436 30.44 -3.85 -8.84
N VAL A 437 31.30 -4.54 -8.12
CA VAL A 437 31.75 -5.91 -8.46
C VAL A 437 30.93 -6.94 -7.69
N PRO A 438 30.37 -7.99 -8.35
CA PRO A 438 29.68 -9.07 -7.67
C PRO A 438 30.57 -9.76 -6.63
N ILE A 439 30.03 -10.00 -5.44
CA ILE A 439 30.73 -10.76 -4.42
C ILE A 439 30.85 -12.21 -4.86
N ALA A 440 32.06 -12.78 -4.75
CA ALA A 440 32.31 -14.16 -5.15
C ALA A 440 31.37 -15.13 -4.41
N GLY A 441 30.60 -15.90 -5.18
CA GLY A 441 29.64 -16.88 -4.66
C GLY A 441 28.27 -16.30 -4.30
N ALA A 442 28.07 -14.97 -4.35
CA ALA A 442 26.76 -14.38 -4.19
C ALA A 442 25.80 -14.88 -5.27
N GLN A 443 24.63 -15.32 -4.83
CA GLN A 443 23.53 -15.69 -5.70
C GLN A 443 22.53 -14.54 -5.76
N VAL A 444 21.75 -14.53 -6.83
CA VAL A 444 20.48 -13.81 -6.88
C VAL A 444 19.58 -14.33 -5.79
N SER A 445 18.92 -13.43 -5.08
CA SER A 445 18.13 -13.80 -3.92
C SER A 445 16.92 -12.89 -3.79
N ARG A 446 15.75 -13.49 -3.59
CA ARG A 446 14.53 -12.74 -3.27
C ARG A 446 14.27 -12.65 -1.78
N ARG A 447 15.05 -13.33 -0.94
CA ARG A 447 14.88 -13.26 0.52
C ARG A 447 15.27 -11.89 1.08
N SER A 448 16.26 -11.24 0.48
CA SER A 448 16.79 -9.96 0.96
C SER A 448 16.81 -8.92 -0.14
N ASN A 449 16.17 -7.77 0.09
CA ASN A 449 16.26 -6.58 -0.78
C ASN A 449 17.36 -5.63 -0.26
N CYS A 450 17.50 -4.45 -0.87
CA CYS A 450 18.51 -3.47 -0.46
C CYS A 450 18.43 -3.07 1.02
N ALA A 451 17.24 -2.70 1.48
CA ALA A 451 16.97 -2.36 2.88
C ALA A 451 17.16 -3.56 3.82
N GLY A 452 16.75 -4.74 3.38
CA GLY A 452 17.01 -6.03 4.00
C GLY A 452 18.48 -6.26 4.33
N LEU A 453 19.32 -6.15 3.30
CA LEU A 453 20.77 -6.28 3.41
C LEU A 453 21.35 -5.25 4.40
N VAL A 454 20.90 -4.00 4.32
CA VAL A 454 21.34 -2.95 5.26
C VAL A 454 20.97 -3.29 6.69
N ILE A 455 19.75 -3.78 6.93
CA ILE A 455 19.33 -4.22 8.26
C ILE A 455 20.22 -5.35 8.76
N GLU A 456 20.42 -6.38 7.93
CA GLU A 456 21.26 -7.52 8.27
C GLU A 456 22.66 -7.07 8.69
N LYS A 457 23.30 -6.17 7.95
CA LYS A 457 24.69 -5.77 8.25
C LYS A 457 24.79 -4.79 9.41
N ILE A 458 23.99 -3.73 9.40
CA ILE A 458 24.11 -2.66 10.40
C ILE A 458 23.60 -3.14 11.76
N PHE A 459 22.43 -3.78 11.84
CA PHE A 459 21.88 -4.18 13.14
C PHE A 459 22.59 -5.39 13.74
N GLN A 460 23.13 -6.31 12.93
CA GLN A 460 24.02 -7.35 13.47
C GLN A 460 25.29 -6.71 14.07
N SER A 461 25.87 -5.69 13.42
CA SER A 461 27.05 -4.98 13.93
C SER A 461 26.74 -4.18 15.20
N LEU A 462 25.61 -3.47 15.23
CA LEU A 462 25.13 -2.76 16.43
C LEU A 462 24.86 -3.72 17.59
N ALA A 463 24.16 -4.83 17.32
CA ALA A 463 23.86 -5.83 18.34
C ALA A 463 25.15 -6.47 18.89
N ALA A 464 26.08 -6.85 18.02
CA ALA A 464 27.38 -7.39 18.42
C ALA A 464 28.17 -6.40 19.28
N ARG A 465 28.20 -5.11 18.89
CA ARG A 465 28.86 -4.05 19.66
C ARG A 465 28.26 -3.87 21.06
N ASN A 466 26.94 -3.97 21.18
CA ASN A 466 26.23 -3.77 22.44
C ASN A 466 26.03 -5.07 23.25
N GLY A 467 26.55 -6.20 22.78
CA GLY A 467 26.42 -7.50 23.43
C GLY A 467 25.00 -8.06 23.41
N ILE A 468 24.18 -7.64 22.45
CA ILE A 468 22.81 -8.11 22.25
C ILE A 468 22.88 -9.39 21.39
N PRO A 469 22.39 -10.55 21.88
CA PRO A 469 22.35 -11.77 21.09
C PRO A 469 21.26 -11.67 20.04
N LEU A 470 21.60 -11.22 18.84
CA LEU A 470 20.68 -11.06 17.71
C LEU A 470 21.24 -11.73 16.46
N THR A 471 20.43 -12.55 15.82
CA THR A 471 20.68 -13.03 14.46
C THR A 471 19.52 -12.61 13.59
N ILE A 472 19.78 -11.81 12.57
CA ILE A 472 18.76 -11.39 11.61
C ILE A 472 18.90 -12.29 10.38
N PRO A 473 17.90 -13.12 10.04
CA PRO A 473 17.92 -13.89 8.80
C PRO A 473 17.73 -12.96 7.60
N PRO A 474 18.07 -13.38 6.37
CA PRO A 474 17.77 -12.60 5.17
C PRO A 474 16.29 -12.23 5.09
N GLY A 475 16.00 -10.95 4.83
CA GLY A 475 14.64 -10.42 4.86
C GLY A 475 14.52 -9.09 4.12
N GLN A 476 13.32 -8.55 4.03
CA GLN A 476 12.99 -7.35 3.27
C GLN A 476 12.48 -6.24 4.19
N SER A 477 12.82 -5.01 3.84
CA SER A 477 12.29 -3.82 4.50
C SER A 477 12.18 -2.65 3.52
N ASP A 478 11.80 -1.49 4.04
CA ASP A 478 11.69 -0.25 3.29
C ASP A 478 12.90 0.65 3.56
N ALA A 479 13.46 1.22 2.48
CA ALA A 479 14.62 2.10 2.51
C ALA A 479 14.34 3.39 3.31
N THR A 480 13.14 3.97 3.14
CA THR A 480 12.74 5.20 3.83
C THR A 480 12.64 5.01 5.34
N SER A 481 12.12 3.86 5.78
CA SER A 481 12.02 3.46 7.17
C SER A 481 13.40 3.37 7.83
N LEU A 482 14.40 2.82 7.13
CA LEU A 482 15.77 2.73 7.65
C LEU A 482 16.47 4.07 7.77
N ARG A 483 16.35 4.92 6.75
CA ARG A 483 16.80 6.30 6.78
C ARG A 483 16.22 7.04 7.99
N SER A 484 14.90 6.95 8.17
CA SER A 484 14.18 7.62 9.25
C SER A 484 14.63 7.10 10.62
N LEU A 485 14.86 5.80 10.74
CA LEU A 485 15.36 5.18 11.96
C LEU A 485 16.79 5.62 12.30
N ALA A 486 17.68 5.73 11.30
CA ALA A 486 19.05 6.21 11.47
C ALA A 486 19.11 7.67 11.92
N LEU A 487 18.23 8.53 11.38
CA LEU A 487 18.07 9.90 11.87
C LEU A 487 17.56 9.94 13.31
N ARG A 488 16.60 9.08 13.62
CA ARG A 488 15.96 9.03 14.94
C ARG A 488 16.92 8.64 16.05
N PHE A 489 17.78 7.66 15.82
CA PHE A 489 18.78 7.18 16.79
C PHE A 489 20.23 7.59 16.49
N GLY A 490 20.41 8.61 15.66
CA GLY A 490 21.71 8.99 15.15
C GLY A 490 21.72 10.40 14.59
N SER A 491 22.43 10.60 13.47
CA SER A 491 22.48 11.87 12.76
C SER A 491 22.91 11.68 11.30
N MET A 492 22.72 12.71 10.48
CA MET A 492 23.38 12.79 9.17
C MET A 492 24.88 13.06 9.37
N VAL A 493 25.72 12.47 8.52
CA VAL A 493 27.18 12.64 8.54
C VAL A 493 27.74 12.93 7.13
N PRO A 494 28.90 13.57 6.99
CA PRO A 494 29.57 13.68 5.70
C PRO A 494 30.20 12.34 5.27
N ILE A 495 30.52 12.20 3.97
CA ILE A 495 31.18 10.99 3.43
C ILE A 495 32.49 10.63 4.16
N GLY A 496 33.21 11.65 4.65
CA GLY A 496 34.44 11.48 5.44
C GLY A 496 34.25 10.70 6.75
N GLU A 497 33.02 10.63 7.26
CA GLU A 497 32.69 10.06 8.57
C GLU A 497 31.92 8.74 8.49
N ILE A 498 31.70 8.19 7.28
CA ILE A 498 30.98 6.92 7.14
C ILE A 498 31.75 5.77 7.79
N ASP A 499 31.00 4.88 8.43
CA ASP A 499 31.48 3.65 9.07
C ASP A 499 30.44 2.53 8.96
N GLU A 500 30.70 1.39 9.62
CA GLU A 500 29.83 0.20 9.62
C GLU A 500 28.43 0.43 10.25
N PHE A 501 28.18 1.62 10.84
CA PHE A 501 26.88 2.01 11.38
C PHE A 501 26.16 3.06 10.53
N THR A 502 26.69 3.37 9.35
CA THR A 502 26.11 4.35 8.43
C THR A 502 25.22 3.68 7.39
N VAL A 503 24.00 4.18 7.23
CA VAL A 503 23.14 3.91 6.08
C VAL A 503 23.54 4.88 4.96
N VAL A 504 24.00 4.35 3.82
CA VAL A 504 24.12 5.13 2.59
C VAL A 504 22.74 5.13 1.94
N SER A 505 22.15 6.30 1.77
CA SER A 505 20.75 6.46 1.34
C SER A 505 20.69 7.29 0.07
N HIS A 506 19.85 6.87 -0.87
CA HIS A 506 19.63 7.56 -2.13
C HIS A 506 18.25 8.24 -2.07
N ASP A 507 18.28 9.50 -1.67
CA ASP A 507 17.11 10.28 -1.28
C ASP A 507 16.53 11.08 -2.44
N HIS A 508 15.21 11.05 -2.56
CA HIS A 508 14.46 12.06 -3.28
C HIS A 508 14.42 13.37 -2.49
N ASP A 509 14.17 14.48 -3.19
CA ASP A 509 14.03 15.81 -2.58
C ASP A 509 12.90 15.88 -1.54
N GLU A 510 11.87 15.05 -1.69
CA GLU A 510 10.71 14.93 -0.79
C GLU A 510 10.98 14.13 0.49
N GLY A 511 12.22 13.67 0.70
CA GLY A 511 12.63 12.98 1.93
C GLY A 511 12.30 11.49 1.98
N GLN A 512 11.94 10.89 0.84
CA GLN A 512 11.87 9.43 0.66
C GLN A 512 13.20 8.89 0.15
N SER A 513 13.50 7.62 0.40
CA SER A 513 14.69 6.94 -0.12
C SER A 513 14.29 5.85 -1.11
N SER A 514 14.83 5.89 -2.32
CA SER A 514 14.59 4.86 -3.34
C SER A 514 15.46 3.62 -3.11
N HIS A 515 16.62 3.79 -2.50
CA HIS A 515 17.63 2.74 -2.33
C HIS A 515 18.54 3.00 -1.13
N VAL A 516 19.07 1.94 -0.53
CA VAL A 516 20.04 2.04 0.57
C VAL A 516 21.16 1.00 0.42
N GLU A 517 22.35 1.36 0.89
CA GLU A 517 23.55 0.53 0.86
C GLU A 517 24.25 0.50 2.24
N ALA A 518 25.06 -0.53 2.48
CA ALA A 518 25.71 -0.76 3.77
C ALA A 518 27.25 -0.75 3.64
N PRO A 519 27.96 0.15 4.34
CA PRO A 519 29.39 0.01 4.56
C PRO A 519 29.65 -1.22 5.42
N ILE A 520 30.43 -2.17 4.90
CA ILE A 520 30.82 -3.39 5.61
C ILE A 520 32.25 -3.33 6.15
N GLN A 521 33.04 -2.39 5.64
CA GLN A 521 34.39 -2.10 6.10
C GLN A 521 34.67 -0.62 5.86
N SER A 522 35.21 0.07 6.86
CA SER A 522 35.58 1.48 6.73
C SER A 522 36.97 1.72 7.31
N THR A 523 37.75 2.54 6.63
CA THR A 523 39.05 3.08 7.06
C THR A 523 38.96 4.60 7.10
N ASP A 524 40.07 5.27 7.42
CA ASP A 524 40.13 6.73 7.42
C ASP A 524 39.95 7.32 6.02
N SER A 525 40.39 6.61 4.97
CA SER A 525 40.42 7.11 3.59
C SER A 525 39.45 6.42 2.64
N SER A 526 38.93 5.24 2.96
CA SER A 526 38.03 4.49 2.08
C SER A 526 37.03 3.64 2.84
N ALA A 527 35.93 3.29 2.18
CA ALA A 527 34.99 2.29 2.68
C ALA A 527 34.60 1.30 1.56
N VAL A 528 34.36 0.05 1.95
CA VAL A 528 33.75 -0.96 1.09
C VAL A 528 32.26 -0.96 1.38
N ILE A 529 31.48 -0.63 0.36
CA ILE A 529 30.03 -0.54 0.40
C ILE A 529 29.46 -1.79 -0.27
N TRP A 530 28.54 -2.45 0.41
CA TRP A 530 27.71 -3.49 -0.18
C TRP A 530 26.39 -2.90 -0.62
N SER A 531 26.06 -3.19 -1.87
CA SER A 531 24.82 -2.80 -2.52
C SER A 531 24.22 -4.01 -3.21
N LYS A 532 22.91 -3.96 -3.37
CA LYS A 532 22.13 -5.02 -3.96
C LYS A 532 20.84 -4.39 -4.49
N ASP A 533 20.50 -4.64 -5.74
CA ASP A 533 19.17 -4.39 -6.27
C ASP A 533 18.12 -5.30 -5.61
N ASN A 534 16.84 -5.19 -5.94
CA ASN A 534 15.83 -5.89 -5.17
C ASN A 534 15.94 -7.41 -5.19
N TYR A 535 16.42 -7.99 -6.30
CA TYR A 535 16.48 -9.44 -6.49
C TYR A 535 17.85 -9.97 -6.93
N GLY A 536 18.72 -9.15 -7.48
CA GLY A 536 20.02 -9.55 -8.01
C GLY A 536 21.09 -9.83 -6.96
N LYS A 537 22.35 -9.67 -7.37
CA LYS A 537 23.51 -10.15 -6.60
C LYS A 537 23.97 -9.08 -5.63
N ILE A 538 24.49 -9.52 -4.49
CA ILE A 538 25.23 -8.59 -3.62
C ILE A 538 26.52 -8.20 -4.35
N ARG A 539 26.72 -6.90 -4.52
CA ARG A 539 27.90 -6.29 -5.13
C ARG A 539 28.65 -5.46 -4.10
N ALA A 540 29.96 -5.38 -4.28
CA ALA A 540 30.84 -4.55 -3.49
C ALA A 540 31.41 -3.43 -4.37
N HIS A 541 31.38 -2.21 -3.85
CA HIS A 541 31.99 -1.02 -4.45
C HIS A 541 32.89 -0.36 -3.39
N THR A 542 33.99 0.27 -3.81
CA THR A 542 34.92 0.93 -2.87
C THR A 542 34.88 2.44 -3.10
N VAL A 543 34.51 3.19 -2.05
CA VAL A 543 34.47 4.66 -2.07
C VAL A 543 35.72 5.27 -1.46
N ASP A 544 36.17 6.40 -2.00
CA ASP A 544 37.15 7.30 -1.41
C ASP A 544 36.43 8.33 -0.54
N LYS A 545 36.71 8.31 0.76
CA LYS A 545 36.11 9.18 1.77
C LYS A 545 36.63 10.63 1.71
N ASN A 546 37.70 10.87 0.95
CA ASN A 546 38.26 12.21 0.73
C ASN A 546 37.74 12.86 -0.56
N ALA A 547 37.06 12.09 -1.41
CA ALA A 547 36.46 12.59 -2.63
C ALA A 547 35.02 13.07 -2.38
N ALA A 548 34.50 13.90 -3.28
CA ALA A 548 33.10 14.28 -3.25
C ALA A 548 32.23 13.04 -3.46
N ALA A 549 31.10 12.95 -2.74
CA ALA A 549 30.14 11.87 -2.93
C ALA A 549 29.55 11.87 -4.36
N SER A 550 29.41 13.06 -4.96
CA SER A 550 28.95 13.24 -6.33
C SER A 550 29.87 12.50 -7.31
N GLY A 551 29.35 11.49 -7.99
CA GLY A 551 30.07 10.70 -8.99
C GLY A 551 30.49 9.30 -8.53
N GLN A 552 30.65 9.07 -7.21
CA GLN A 552 31.03 7.74 -6.70
C GLN A 552 29.84 6.76 -6.65
N PHE A 553 28.62 7.29 -6.59
CA PHE A 553 27.37 6.51 -6.53
C PHE A 553 26.53 6.64 -7.81
N THR A 554 27.11 7.10 -8.92
CA THR A 554 26.38 7.35 -10.18
C THR A 554 25.62 6.14 -10.72
N PRO A 555 26.14 4.89 -10.71
CA PRO A 555 25.38 3.73 -11.15
C PRO A 555 24.06 3.54 -10.38
N ALA A 556 24.12 3.58 -9.05
CA ALA A 556 22.94 3.50 -8.19
C ALA A 556 21.99 4.68 -8.43
N ILE A 557 22.51 5.91 -8.44
CA ILE A 557 21.70 7.12 -8.69
C ILE A 557 20.98 7.04 -10.05
N ASN A 558 21.67 6.65 -11.12
CA ASN A 558 21.10 6.59 -12.45
C ASN A 558 19.96 5.57 -12.53
N GLN A 559 20.11 4.41 -11.89
CA GLN A 559 19.08 3.37 -11.89
C GLN A 559 17.72 3.86 -11.37
N TYR A 560 17.73 4.77 -10.40
CA TYR A 560 16.51 5.31 -9.80
C TYR A 560 16.08 6.64 -10.43
N ASN A 561 17.00 7.42 -11.02
CA ASN A 561 16.68 8.62 -11.78
C ASN A 561 16.05 8.35 -13.16
N THR A 562 16.27 7.17 -13.77
CA THR A 562 15.73 6.86 -15.11
C THR A 562 14.32 6.26 -15.11
N ARG A 563 13.65 6.16 -13.96
CA ARG A 563 12.27 5.64 -13.89
C ARG A 563 11.28 6.74 -14.27
N GLY A 564 10.68 6.62 -15.45
CA GLY A 564 9.93 7.69 -16.13
C GLY A 564 8.67 8.21 -15.41
N TRP A 565 8.08 7.41 -14.52
CA TRP A 565 6.86 7.75 -13.76
C TRP A 565 7.11 8.42 -12.40
N TRP A 566 8.38 8.68 -12.00
CA TRP A 566 8.67 9.61 -10.91
C TRP A 566 8.95 11.00 -11.50
N PRO A 567 7.94 11.89 -11.64
CA PRO A 567 8.17 13.21 -12.20
C PRO A 567 9.09 14.02 -11.29
N GLY A 568 10.32 14.27 -11.76
CA GLY A 568 11.09 15.46 -11.39
C GLY A 568 11.88 15.44 -10.08
N SER A 569 11.97 14.34 -9.33
CA SER A 569 12.80 14.33 -8.11
C SER A 569 14.23 13.88 -8.41
N ASN A 570 15.21 14.75 -8.11
CA ASN A 570 16.61 14.37 -8.22
C ASN A 570 16.97 13.44 -7.06
N VAL A 571 17.49 12.27 -7.36
CA VAL A 571 18.03 11.39 -6.31
C VAL A 571 19.42 11.89 -5.88
N THR A 572 19.59 12.12 -4.58
CA THR A 572 20.84 12.57 -3.97
C THR A 572 21.34 11.57 -2.94
N THR A 573 22.64 11.27 -2.94
CA THR A 573 23.22 10.37 -1.95
C THR A 573 23.48 11.11 -0.64
N ARG A 574 22.94 10.58 0.47
CA ARG A 574 23.09 11.09 1.83
C ARG A 574 23.53 9.96 2.77
N PHE A 575 24.11 10.32 3.91
CA PHE A 575 24.69 9.35 4.84
C PHE A 575 24.10 9.56 6.23
N TYR A 576 23.49 8.51 6.78
CA TYR A 576 22.80 8.54 8.07
C TYR A 576 23.44 7.54 9.01
N ARG A 577 24.11 8.02 10.06
CA ARG A 577 24.87 7.18 10.99
C ARG A 577 24.09 6.97 12.28
N PHE A 578 23.84 5.70 12.62
CA PHE A 578 23.37 5.33 13.95
C PHE A 578 24.44 5.66 14.99
N ASP A 579 24.04 6.21 16.15
CA ASP A 579 24.92 6.28 17.31
C ASP A 579 24.76 4.99 18.13
N PRO A 580 25.76 4.10 18.16
CA PRO A 580 25.60 2.82 18.84
C PRO A 580 25.41 2.95 20.35
N ASN A 581 25.84 4.08 20.95
CA ASN A 581 25.64 4.34 22.38
C ASN A 581 24.19 4.74 22.70
N ARG A 582 23.42 5.14 21.69
CA ARG A 582 21.99 5.46 21.81
C ARG A 582 21.12 4.22 21.61
N ILE A 583 21.65 3.11 21.09
CA ILE A 583 20.90 1.87 20.93
C ILE A 583 20.96 1.07 22.24
N VAL A 584 19.79 0.78 22.80
CA VAL A 584 19.64 0.07 24.07
C VAL A 584 19.34 -1.41 23.85
N ASP A 585 18.42 -1.72 22.93
CA ASP A 585 17.98 -3.09 22.63
C ASP A 585 17.55 -3.21 21.16
N ILE A 586 17.72 -4.40 20.60
CA ILE A 586 17.26 -4.75 19.25
C ILE A 586 16.65 -6.14 19.32
N LYS A 587 15.38 -6.27 18.96
CA LYS A 587 14.66 -7.54 18.96
C LYS A 587 13.99 -7.77 17.62
N LEU A 588 14.15 -8.97 17.05
CA LEU A 588 13.27 -9.44 15.99
C LEU A 588 12.00 -9.99 16.65
N ASP A 589 10.88 -9.32 16.46
CA ASP A 589 9.56 -9.71 16.93
C ASP A 589 8.84 -10.50 15.84
N SER A 590 8.71 -11.80 16.05
CA SER A 590 7.98 -12.70 15.18
C SER A 590 6.58 -13.02 15.70
N SER A 591 6.09 -12.36 16.76
CA SER A 591 4.81 -12.69 17.43
C SER A 591 3.59 -12.70 16.50
N ARG A 592 3.63 -11.90 15.42
CA ARG A 592 2.59 -11.84 14.38
C ARG A 592 2.58 -13.04 13.43
N CYS A 593 3.66 -13.83 13.40
CA CYS A 593 3.66 -15.04 12.62
C CYS A 593 2.68 -16.05 13.21
N PRO A 594 1.81 -16.67 12.41
CA PRO A 594 1.24 -17.91 12.86
C PRO A 594 2.38 -18.92 13.02
N CYS A 595 2.25 -19.80 14.00
CA CYS A 595 3.29 -20.79 14.23
C CYS A 595 2.97 -22.07 13.46
N ASN A 596 3.82 -22.40 12.50
CA ASN A 596 3.73 -23.62 11.71
C ASN A 596 4.73 -24.67 12.21
N PRO A 597 4.31 -25.71 12.95
CA PRO A 597 5.22 -26.75 13.45
C PRO A 597 5.80 -27.63 12.33
N SER A 598 5.30 -27.52 11.10
CA SER A 598 5.77 -28.26 9.93
C SER A 598 6.73 -27.47 9.05
N ALA A 599 7.00 -26.18 9.36
CA ALA A 599 7.93 -25.38 8.59
C ALA A 599 9.36 -25.99 8.66
N PRO A 600 10.14 -25.99 7.57
CA PRO A 600 11.48 -26.60 7.55
C PRO A 600 12.44 -26.04 8.61
N ASP A 601 12.25 -24.79 9.02
CA ASP A 601 13.06 -24.08 10.01
C ASP A 601 12.40 -23.99 11.41
N ALA A 602 11.23 -24.61 11.59
CA ALA A 602 10.51 -24.57 12.88
C ALA A 602 11.35 -25.19 14.01
N ILE A 603 11.35 -24.53 15.17
CA ILE A 603 11.97 -25.09 16.38
C ILE A 603 11.11 -26.28 16.84
N PRO A 604 11.66 -27.50 16.96
CA PRO A 604 10.88 -28.62 17.46
C PRO A 604 10.45 -28.36 18.91
N VAL A 605 9.15 -28.35 19.18
CA VAL A 605 8.60 -28.23 20.55
C VAL A 605 7.74 -29.45 20.83
N GLN A 606 7.86 -30.02 22.03
CA GLN A 606 7.05 -31.16 22.43
C GLN A 606 6.55 -31.00 23.87
N ILE A 607 5.24 -31.16 24.07
CA ILE A 607 4.66 -31.35 25.41
C ILE A 607 4.84 -32.83 25.80
N THR A 608 5.70 -33.10 26.78
CA THR A 608 6.00 -34.46 27.28
C THR A 608 5.12 -34.87 28.46
N GLN A 609 4.65 -33.90 29.25
CA GLN A 609 3.67 -34.11 30.32
C GLN A 609 2.56 -33.05 30.25
N PRO A 610 1.30 -33.44 30.53
CA PRO A 610 0.87 -34.78 30.93
C PRO A 610 0.90 -35.75 29.75
N SER A 611 1.19 -37.03 29.98
CA SER A 611 1.15 -38.04 28.91
C SER A 611 -0.29 -38.39 28.50
N ASN A 612 -1.19 -38.44 29.47
CA ASN A 612 -2.60 -38.83 29.29
C ASN A 612 -3.42 -37.69 28.66
N SER A 613 -4.47 -38.05 27.93
CA SER A 613 -5.44 -37.12 27.34
C SER A 613 -6.57 -36.72 28.29
N GLU A 614 -6.62 -37.31 29.49
CA GLU A 614 -7.65 -37.05 30.50
C GLU A 614 -7.03 -36.87 31.89
N THR A 615 -7.68 -36.08 32.75
CA THR A 615 -7.26 -35.87 34.13
C THR A 615 -8.44 -35.57 35.07
N GLU A 616 -8.33 -36.04 36.31
CA GLU A 616 -9.22 -35.69 37.43
C GLU A 616 -8.71 -34.49 38.24
N GLU A 617 -7.54 -33.95 37.88
CA GLU A 617 -6.93 -32.80 38.54
C GLU A 617 -7.26 -31.49 37.81
N ARG A 618 -7.54 -30.43 38.59
CA ARG A 618 -7.79 -29.08 38.03
C ARG A 618 -6.49 -28.34 37.73
N VAL A 619 -5.45 -28.62 38.50
CA VAL A 619 -4.12 -28.02 38.32
C VAL A 619 -3.16 -29.13 38.03
N ILE A 620 -2.62 -29.15 36.82
CA ILE A 620 -1.66 -30.17 36.40
C ILE A 620 -0.27 -29.58 36.26
N SER A 621 0.75 -30.42 36.42
CA SER A 621 2.11 -30.07 36.02
C SER A 621 2.27 -30.37 34.53
N MET A 622 2.76 -29.39 33.78
CA MET A 622 3.10 -29.51 32.38
C MET A 622 4.61 -29.43 32.23
N SER A 623 5.18 -30.25 31.36
CA SER A 623 6.59 -30.17 30.97
C SER A 623 6.79 -30.55 29.51
N GLY A 624 7.92 -30.14 28.96
CA GLY A 624 8.24 -30.41 27.57
C GLY A 624 9.67 -30.06 27.19
N THR A 625 9.96 -30.25 25.91
CA THR A 625 11.28 -29.98 25.32
C THR A 625 11.18 -28.94 24.21
N VAL A 626 12.28 -28.24 24.01
CA VAL A 626 12.54 -27.28 22.94
C VAL A 626 13.83 -27.71 22.27
N GLY A 627 13.79 -27.94 20.96
CA GLY A 627 14.91 -28.45 20.17
C GLY A 627 16.07 -27.45 20.00
N ASP A 628 15.86 -26.20 20.41
CA ASP A 628 16.85 -25.12 20.37
C ASP A 628 17.23 -24.68 21.80
N ASN A 629 18.50 -24.87 22.16
CA ASN A 629 19.03 -24.51 23.47
C ASN A 629 19.26 -23.01 23.66
N SER A 630 19.21 -22.20 22.60
CA SER A 630 19.28 -20.74 22.69
C SER A 630 17.98 -20.12 23.21
N VAL A 631 16.86 -20.86 23.16
CA VAL A 631 15.57 -20.42 23.70
C VAL A 631 15.63 -20.43 25.23
N THR A 632 15.41 -19.26 25.82
CA THR A 632 15.39 -19.07 27.30
C THR A 632 14.00 -18.88 27.88
N SER A 633 12.97 -18.72 27.04
CA SER A 633 11.58 -18.50 27.45
C SER A 633 10.59 -19.11 26.47
N ALA A 634 9.40 -19.46 26.96
CA ALA A 634 8.27 -19.94 26.17
C ALA A 634 6.98 -19.26 26.62
N VAL A 635 5.96 -19.23 25.75
CA VAL A 635 4.60 -18.86 26.12
C VAL A 635 3.73 -20.11 26.11
N VAL A 636 3.11 -20.40 27.24
CA VAL A 636 2.11 -21.45 27.38
C VAL A 636 0.74 -20.82 27.29
N SER A 637 -0.14 -21.35 26.46
CA SER A 637 -1.55 -20.94 26.44
C SER A 637 -2.44 -22.07 26.94
N VAL A 638 -3.46 -21.75 27.74
CA VAL A 638 -4.55 -22.68 28.06
C VAL A 638 -5.86 -22.06 27.66
N ASN A 639 -6.55 -22.70 26.71
CA ASN A 639 -7.77 -22.16 26.10
C ASN A 639 -7.58 -20.72 25.60
N GLY A 640 -6.43 -20.47 24.97
CA GLY A 640 -6.06 -19.15 24.44
C GLY A 640 -5.51 -18.16 25.47
N VAL A 641 -5.48 -18.47 26.78
CA VAL A 641 -4.93 -17.56 27.81
C VAL A 641 -3.41 -17.75 27.94
N PRO A 642 -2.57 -16.77 27.56
CA PRO A 642 -1.12 -16.93 27.54
C PRO A 642 -0.47 -16.72 28.91
N GLN A 643 0.63 -17.42 29.16
CA GLN A 643 1.49 -17.33 30.33
C GLN A 643 2.95 -17.54 29.93
N SER A 644 3.81 -16.57 30.22
CA SER A 644 5.26 -16.71 30.00
C SER A 644 5.90 -17.66 31.03
N ILE A 645 6.81 -18.51 30.56
CA ILE A 645 7.58 -19.45 31.39
C ILE A 645 9.05 -19.44 30.97
N ALA A 646 9.93 -19.84 31.89
CA ALA A 646 11.34 -20.01 31.60
C ALA A 646 11.62 -21.35 30.88
N VAL A 647 12.59 -21.33 29.97
CA VAL A 647 13.17 -22.52 29.32
C VAL A 647 14.62 -22.61 29.75
N SER A 648 15.07 -23.80 30.17
CA SER A 648 16.45 -24.02 30.59
C SER A 648 16.96 -25.35 30.04
N GLY A 649 18.07 -25.31 29.31
CA GLY A 649 18.67 -26.50 28.70
C GLY A 649 17.72 -27.24 27.75
N GLY A 650 16.93 -26.50 26.96
CA GLY A 650 15.95 -27.07 26.04
C GLY A 650 14.76 -27.74 26.74
N MET A 651 14.51 -27.46 28.02
CA MET A 651 13.38 -28.00 28.78
C MET A 651 12.56 -26.90 29.43
N PHE A 652 11.26 -27.14 29.56
CA PHE A 652 10.35 -26.27 30.29
C PHE A 652 9.45 -27.06 31.25
N SER A 653 9.04 -26.42 32.34
CA SER A 653 8.04 -26.96 33.25
C SER A 653 7.26 -25.85 33.95
N THR A 654 5.95 -26.01 34.05
CA THR A 654 5.05 -25.08 34.74
C THR A 654 3.80 -25.80 35.27
N LYS A 655 2.98 -25.12 36.07
CA LYS A 655 1.64 -25.58 36.42
C LYS A 655 0.61 -24.80 35.64
N VAL A 656 -0.41 -25.50 35.15
CA VAL A 656 -1.53 -24.89 34.43
C VAL A 656 -2.86 -25.28 35.05
N VAL A 657 -3.84 -24.38 34.94
CA VAL A 657 -5.19 -24.56 35.48
C VAL A 657 -6.13 -24.91 34.33
N LEU A 658 -6.85 -26.02 34.46
CA LEU A 658 -7.79 -26.51 33.45
C LEU A 658 -9.23 -26.13 33.82
N SER A 659 -10.01 -25.78 32.80
CA SER A 659 -11.47 -25.74 32.85
C SER A 659 -12.05 -27.16 32.81
N SER A 660 -13.28 -27.33 33.29
CA SER A 660 -14.01 -28.59 33.12
C SER A 660 -14.30 -28.83 31.63
N GLY A 661 -14.10 -30.06 31.15
CA GLY A 661 -14.24 -30.42 29.74
C GLY A 661 -12.92 -30.39 28.97
N ASP A 662 -12.98 -30.18 27.66
CA ASP A 662 -11.81 -30.16 26.79
C ASP A 662 -11.03 -28.86 26.96
N ASN A 663 -9.72 -28.97 27.13
CA ASN A 663 -8.81 -27.84 27.19
C ASN A 663 -7.75 -27.99 26.12
N THR A 664 -7.47 -26.91 25.39
CA THR A 664 -6.33 -26.85 24.47
C THR A 664 -5.17 -26.18 25.18
N ILE A 665 -4.05 -26.89 25.26
CA ILE A 665 -2.79 -26.37 25.77
C ILE A 665 -1.85 -26.14 24.59
N GLY A 666 -1.47 -24.89 24.37
CA GLY A 666 -0.45 -24.52 23.40
C GLY A 666 0.87 -24.19 24.09
N VAL A 667 1.99 -24.49 23.45
CA VAL A 667 3.30 -23.94 23.81
C VAL A 667 3.88 -23.32 22.56
N THR A 668 4.32 -22.07 22.66
CA THR A 668 5.05 -21.37 21.60
C THR A 668 6.41 -20.92 22.15
N VAL A 669 7.42 -20.98 21.29
CA VAL A 669 8.78 -20.52 21.57
C VAL A 669 9.27 -19.64 20.44
N GLU A 670 10.20 -18.77 20.77
CA GLU A 670 10.91 -17.90 19.84
C GLU A 670 12.39 -17.91 20.25
N SER A 671 13.28 -18.23 19.31
CA SER A 671 14.72 -18.14 19.50
C SER A 671 15.23 -16.72 19.24
N PRO A 672 16.44 -16.37 19.70
CA PRO A 672 17.04 -15.06 19.42
C PRO A 672 17.27 -14.75 17.93
N ASP A 673 17.21 -15.76 17.06
CA ASP A 673 17.28 -15.62 15.60
C ASP A 673 15.89 -15.44 14.94
N GLY A 674 14.83 -15.34 15.75
CA GLY A 674 13.44 -15.16 15.33
C GLY A 674 12.78 -16.41 14.74
N ARG A 675 13.43 -17.58 14.75
CA ARG A 675 12.74 -18.85 14.45
C ARG A 675 11.70 -19.11 15.55
N ARG A 676 10.60 -19.72 15.14
CA ARG A 676 9.49 -20.06 16.04
C ARG A 676 9.29 -21.56 16.10
N GLY A 677 8.79 -22.02 17.22
CA GLY A 677 8.32 -23.38 17.39
C GLY A 677 7.03 -23.38 18.16
N CYS A 678 6.19 -24.38 17.91
CA CYS A 678 4.99 -24.57 18.68
C CYS A 678 4.53 -26.01 18.68
N THR A 679 3.64 -26.29 19.61
CA THR A 679 2.92 -27.55 19.71
C THR A 679 1.64 -27.31 20.48
N GLU A 680 0.62 -28.10 20.18
CA GLU A 680 -0.63 -28.09 20.91
C GLU A 680 -0.99 -29.49 21.40
N LYS A 681 -1.67 -29.55 22.53
CA LYS A 681 -2.22 -30.78 23.08
C LYS A 681 -3.58 -30.52 23.72
N THR A 682 -4.57 -31.33 23.35
CA THR A 682 -5.89 -31.33 24.01
C THR A 682 -5.88 -32.27 25.20
N ILE A 683 -6.37 -31.80 26.35
CA ILE A 683 -6.59 -32.60 27.57
C ILE A 683 -8.01 -32.35 28.08
N ARG A 684 -8.74 -33.44 28.32
CA ARG A 684 -10.06 -33.39 28.96
C ARG A 684 -9.92 -33.42 30.48
N SER A 685 -10.44 -32.40 31.16
CA SER A 685 -10.56 -32.40 32.62
C SER A 685 -11.94 -32.89 33.02
N ASN A 686 -11.99 -33.98 33.77
CA ASN A 686 -13.22 -34.53 34.36
C ASN A 686 -13.60 -33.82 35.67
N THR A 687 -12.85 -32.78 36.06
CA THR A 687 -13.18 -32.01 37.25
C THR A 687 -14.55 -31.38 37.12
N LEU A 688 -15.35 -31.52 38.17
CA LEU A 688 -16.67 -30.90 38.21
C LEU A 688 -16.55 -29.37 38.12
N LYS A 689 -17.51 -28.74 37.45
CA LYS A 689 -17.70 -27.28 37.53
C LYS A 689 -17.98 -26.90 38.98
N THR A 690 -16.94 -26.44 39.68
CA THR A 690 -17.07 -25.83 41.00
C THR A 690 -17.29 -24.32 40.85
N THR A 691 -18.33 -23.79 41.51
CA THR A 691 -18.55 -22.36 41.68
C THR A 691 -17.57 -21.83 42.72
N ILE A 692 -16.73 -20.87 42.34
CA ILE A 692 -15.86 -20.16 43.29
C ILE A 692 -16.57 -18.86 43.66
N SER A 693 -16.79 -18.62 44.95
CA SER A 693 -17.16 -17.31 45.48
C SER A 693 -15.92 -16.70 46.13
N VAL A 694 -15.48 -15.54 45.64
CA VAL A 694 -14.40 -14.77 46.24
C VAL A 694 -15.00 -13.57 46.94
N THR A 695 -14.87 -13.50 48.26
CA THR A 695 -15.18 -12.29 49.04
C THR A 695 -13.88 -11.55 49.29
N LEU A 696 -13.65 -10.47 48.55
CA LEU A 696 -12.56 -9.54 48.82
C LEU A 696 -13.02 -8.58 49.93
N THR A 697 -12.30 -8.55 51.04
CA THR A 697 -12.51 -7.57 52.11
C THR A 697 -11.26 -6.70 52.20
N TRP A 698 -11.38 -5.44 51.82
CA TRP A 698 -10.35 -4.44 52.06
C TRP A 698 -10.69 -3.64 53.33
N ASN A 699 -9.67 -3.44 54.17
CA ASN A 699 -9.76 -2.56 55.33
C ASN A 699 -8.99 -1.28 55.02
N LEU A 700 -9.69 -0.14 55.01
CA LEU A 700 -9.14 1.18 54.69
C LEU A 700 -8.74 1.98 55.95
N ASN A 701 -8.52 1.33 57.09
CA ASN A 701 -7.95 2.01 58.25
C ASN A 701 -6.46 2.30 57.99
N PHE A 702 -6.19 3.48 57.44
CA PHE A 702 -4.87 4.12 57.42
C PHE A 702 -4.53 4.70 58.80
#